data_AF-A0A4R0JC34-F1
#
_entry.id   AF-A0A4R0JC34-F1
#
_cell.length_a   1.000
_cell.length_b   1.000
_cell.length_c   1.000
_cell.angle_alpha   90.00
_cell.angle_beta   90.00
_cell.angle_gamma   90.00
#
_symmetry.space_group_name_H-M   'P 1'
#
loop_
_entity.id
_entity.type
_entity.pdbx_description
1 polymer ?
#
loop_
_entity_poly.entity_id
_entity_poly.type
_entity_poly.pdbx_seq_one_letter_code
_entity_poly.pdbx_strand_id
1 'polypeptide(L)'
;MNSTNSVVKQFPLLCGLDSPAGRDMTVVGAKFANLAAVADRFDGHTAVPHAAAIPAGAFADALGPSRTAALAELFHEVAATAGNELINLDTRLARILTSLTLPSALWKALAGWCAAGAPWAVRSSSLVEDGAARSHAGLYESYLHLTTLADVAEAVIACWESFYSPRAVLARLRAGDADPAPRMAVIVQQMVDADLAGVAFTQEDRTLVCATLGTGEHLVSGLTAAHRYDITGQSAPPPPYDQIAALAGELRTHLGHEVDIEWAWHPDGLRLLQVRPVTAALSVAPPTGPVFATTSLYYSEQLPPDIALGDCADVYLSVTTKRSPAFGLAARHDITIDDGWLITLNGTGLNDPARRPQWWDHLTGEVIVDLGPSARQNILPATDLARFLSTVLNLQGDPHTRHTILLRPFIRGASGAVTRANPDRSTTMEHSAEGLLAINRGLTSPSSLDLPPLDDQHSWDALETPEPWSLDQLRQVAAFTQILTELYPGTYLEWVHDEQVPHFIDYSTTENSRASSRTGSTLSGGAARGPLLVLPDDAALTRLSIAPIVSIMGDADVPESRYIAGLLERIAALPTPPIVYADRPYVILSRLIGHVAGFVFAGGSDLCHLAILLREDHVPAIVANLPGEAGDGHLAIVDNGRLHLRAPVQI
;
A
#
# COMPACT_ATOMS: atom_id res chain seq x y z
N MET A 1 -7.34 21.16 37.88
CA MET A 1 -8.53 20.35 38.17
C MET A 1 -9.55 20.62 37.08
N ASN A 2 -9.67 19.71 36.11
CA ASN A 2 -10.88 19.50 35.30
C ASN A 2 -10.71 18.12 34.67
N SER A 3 -11.19 17.12 35.39
CA SER A 3 -11.28 15.72 34.97
C SER A 3 -12.42 15.59 33.96
N THR A 4 -12.09 15.49 32.68
CA THR A 4 -13.02 15.01 31.66
C THR A 4 -13.19 13.50 31.84
N ASN A 5 -14.16 13.11 32.65
CA ASN A 5 -14.74 11.78 32.64
C ASN A 5 -15.38 11.55 31.27
N SER A 6 -14.66 10.93 30.34
CA SER A 6 -15.27 10.29 29.18
C SER A 6 -16.05 9.09 29.69
N VAL A 7 -17.38 9.20 29.75
CA VAL A 7 -18.26 8.06 30.01
C VAL A 7 -18.07 7.08 28.86
N VAL A 8 -17.28 6.04 29.07
CA VAL A 8 -17.20 4.89 28.17
C VAL A 8 -18.59 4.28 28.15
N LYS A 9 -19.32 4.38 27.03
CA LYS A 9 -20.60 3.67 26.87
C LYS A 9 -20.32 2.18 27.02
N GLN A 10 -20.77 1.59 28.12
CA GLN A 10 -20.74 0.14 28.32
C GLN A 10 -21.82 -0.48 27.44
N PHE A 11 -21.40 -1.15 26.38
CA PHE A 11 -22.30 -1.94 25.53
C PHE A 11 -22.50 -3.33 26.15
N PRO A 12 -23.65 -3.99 25.90
CA PRO A 12 -23.85 -5.37 26.30
C PRO A 12 -22.81 -6.29 25.62
N LEU A 13 -22.39 -7.36 26.28
CA LEU A 13 -21.41 -8.32 25.74
C LEU A 13 -21.92 -9.07 24.51
N LEU A 14 -23.24 -9.26 24.42
CA LEU A 14 -23.95 -9.83 23.28
C LEU A 14 -25.19 -8.97 22.99
N CYS A 15 -25.37 -8.60 21.73
CA CYS A 15 -26.52 -7.85 21.21
C CYS A 15 -27.48 -8.81 20.50
N GLY A 16 -28.69 -9.00 21.03
CA GLY A 16 -29.73 -9.81 20.39
C GLY A 16 -30.43 -9.07 19.25
N LEU A 17 -31.15 -9.83 18.41
CA LEU A 17 -31.92 -9.32 17.25
C LEU A 17 -33.00 -8.30 17.64
N ASP A 18 -33.55 -8.42 18.85
CA ASP A 18 -34.60 -7.57 19.42
C ASP A 18 -34.05 -6.33 20.17
N SER A 19 -32.72 -6.26 20.36
CA SER A 19 -32.10 -5.21 21.16
C SER A 19 -31.82 -3.94 20.34
N PRO A 20 -31.94 -2.73 20.92
CA PRO A 20 -31.56 -1.48 20.23
C PRO A 20 -30.11 -1.49 19.75
N ALA A 21 -29.19 -2.08 20.54
CA ALA A 21 -27.78 -2.22 20.16
C ALA A 21 -27.58 -3.21 18.99
N GLY A 22 -28.44 -4.23 18.87
CA GLY A 22 -28.45 -5.18 17.75
C GLY A 22 -28.92 -4.55 16.43
N ARG A 23 -29.56 -3.39 16.47
CA ARG A 23 -29.99 -2.63 15.28
C ARG A 23 -29.08 -1.46 14.94
N ASP A 24 -28.05 -1.22 15.74
CA ASP A 24 -27.11 -0.11 15.54
C ASP A 24 -25.90 -0.56 14.71
N MET A 25 -25.87 -0.16 13.44
CA MET A 25 -24.78 -0.46 12.51
C MET A 25 -23.40 -0.02 13.02
N THR A 26 -23.33 0.99 13.89
CA THR A 26 -22.06 1.47 14.48
C THR A 26 -21.55 0.58 15.61
N VAL A 27 -22.37 -0.36 16.08
CA VAL A 27 -22.06 -1.27 17.19
C VAL A 27 -21.83 -2.70 16.70
N VAL A 28 -22.73 -3.20 15.85
CA VAL A 28 -22.78 -4.61 15.42
C VAL A 28 -22.48 -4.83 13.93
N GLY A 29 -22.15 -3.76 13.21
CA GLY A 29 -21.93 -3.79 11.77
C GLY A 29 -23.21 -3.95 10.97
N ALA A 30 -23.11 -3.70 9.67
CA ALA A 30 -24.28 -3.61 8.82
C ALA A 30 -25.00 -4.95 8.62
N LYS A 31 -24.26 -6.07 8.51
CA LYS A 31 -24.87 -7.41 8.31
C LYS A 31 -25.84 -7.77 9.42
N PHE A 32 -25.41 -7.64 10.67
CA PHE A 32 -26.27 -7.99 11.80
C PHE A 32 -27.38 -6.96 12.01
N ALA A 33 -27.08 -5.66 11.88
CA ALA A 33 -28.08 -4.63 12.03
C ALA A 33 -29.22 -4.75 11.00
N ASN A 34 -28.89 -5.05 9.74
CA ASN A 34 -29.88 -5.29 8.68
C ASN A 34 -30.74 -6.52 9.00
N LEU A 35 -30.14 -7.61 9.48
CA LEU A 35 -30.86 -8.81 9.89
C LEU A 35 -31.79 -8.53 11.09
N ALA A 36 -31.29 -7.84 12.12
CA ALA A 36 -32.03 -7.46 13.32
C ALA A 36 -33.17 -6.46 13.04
N ALA A 37 -33.03 -5.62 12.02
CA ALA A 37 -34.07 -4.67 11.60
C ALA A 37 -35.31 -5.38 11.04
N VAL A 38 -35.14 -6.56 10.43
CA VAL A 38 -36.23 -7.32 9.80
C VAL A 38 -36.66 -8.57 10.60
N ALA A 39 -35.90 -8.95 11.63
CA ALA A 39 -36.12 -10.18 12.38
C ALA A 39 -37.53 -10.32 12.98
N ASP A 40 -38.07 -9.25 13.56
CA ASP A 40 -39.40 -9.26 14.21
C ASP A 40 -40.57 -9.39 13.22
N ARG A 41 -40.31 -9.28 11.91
CA ARG A 41 -41.38 -9.35 10.89
C ARG A 41 -41.74 -10.79 10.51
N PHE A 42 -40.85 -11.74 10.79
CA PHE A 42 -40.99 -13.11 10.35
C PHE A 42 -40.97 -14.05 11.55
N ASP A 43 -42.08 -14.76 11.76
CA ASP A 43 -42.21 -15.80 12.78
C ASP A 43 -42.58 -17.17 12.16
N GLY A 44 -42.47 -18.22 12.97
CA GLY A 44 -42.89 -19.57 12.57
C GLY A 44 -42.12 -20.15 11.38
N HIS A 45 -42.79 -20.21 10.22
CA HIS A 45 -42.28 -20.87 9.00
C HIS A 45 -41.30 -20.02 8.19
N THR A 46 -41.19 -18.72 8.48
CA THR A 46 -40.11 -17.87 8.01
C THR A 46 -39.52 -17.23 9.25
N ALA A 47 -38.32 -17.62 9.66
CA ALA A 47 -37.73 -17.09 10.89
C ALA A 47 -36.24 -16.85 10.71
N VAL A 48 -35.73 -15.83 11.40
CA VAL A 48 -34.28 -15.68 11.57
C VAL A 48 -33.82 -16.68 12.63
N PRO A 49 -32.82 -17.54 12.35
CA PRO A 49 -32.27 -18.43 13.37
C PRO A 49 -31.76 -17.66 14.58
N HIS A 50 -31.75 -18.31 15.75
CA HIS A 50 -31.28 -17.69 16.98
C HIS A 50 -29.87 -17.12 16.81
N ALA A 51 -29.73 -15.79 16.93
CA ALA A 51 -28.51 -15.07 16.62
C ALA A 51 -28.27 -13.90 17.56
N ALA A 52 -26.99 -13.67 17.88
CA ALA A 52 -26.53 -12.48 18.57
C ALA A 52 -25.25 -11.97 17.91
N ALA A 53 -24.96 -10.69 18.08
CA ALA A 53 -23.68 -10.10 17.71
C ALA A 53 -22.85 -9.76 18.94
N ILE A 54 -21.57 -10.10 18.88
CA ILE A 54 -20.53 -9.54 19.71
C ILE A 54 -20.23 -8.15 19.14
N PRO A 55 -20.40 -7.06 19.91
CA PRO A 55 -20.19 -5.71 19.39
C PRO A 55 -18.71 -5.45 19.10
N ALA A 56 -18.43 -4.54 18.16
CA ALA A 56 -17.05 -4.19 17.79
C ALA A 56 -16.22 -3.67 18.98
N GLY A 57 -16.85 -3.05 19.97
CA GLY A 57 -16.19 -2.62 21.20
C GLY A 57 -15.53 -3.76 22.00
N ALA A 58 -16.06 -4.99 21.93
CA ALA A 58 -15.45 -6.15 22.58
C ALA A 58 -14.11 -6.54 21.93
N PHE A 59 -13.92 -6.23 20.65
CA PHE A 59 -12.63 -6.42 19.98
C PHE A 59 -11.59 -5.41 20.51
N ALA A 60 -11.98 -4.15 20.72
CA ALA A 60 -11.11 -3.16 21.35
C ALA A 60 -10.66 -3.59 22.75
N ASP A 61 -11.59 -4.11 23.55
CA ASP A 61 -11.29 -4.64 24.89
C ASP A 61 -10.33 -5.85 24.83
N ALA A 62 -10.50 -6.75 23.84
CA ALA A 62 -9.66 -7.92 23.67
C ALA A 62 -8.23 -7.57 23.23
N LEU A 63 -8.06 -6.57 22.37
CA LEU A 63 -6.73 -6.10 21.95
C LEU A 63 -5.94 -5.53 23.13
N GLY A 64 -6.60 -4.69 23.93
CA GLY A 64 -5.97 -3.95 25.02
C GLY A 64 -4.97 -2.89 24.53
N PRO A 65 -4.50 -2.00 25.42
CA PRO A 65 -3.78 -0.78 25.04
C PRO A 65 -2.46 -1.07 24.32
N SER A 66 -1.73 -2.12 24.71
CA SER A 66 -0.43 -2.44 24.12
C SER A 66 -0.54 -2.89 22.65
N ARG A 67 -1.51 -3.75 22.31
CA ARG A 67 -1.70 -4.18 20.91
C ARG A 67 -2.30 -3.06 20.08
N THR A 68 -3.21 -2.27 20.64
CA THR A 68 -3.76 -1.09 19.97
C THR A 68 -2.66 -0.11 19.57
N ALA A 69 -1.72 0.18 20.48
CA ALA A 69 -0.58 1.04 20.16
C ALA A 69 0.32 0.43 19.06
N ALA A 70 0.66 -0.86 19.16
CA ALA A 70 1.48 -1.54 18.16
C ALA A 70 0.81 -1.61 16.77
N LEU A 71 -0.51 -1.79 16.71
CA LEU A 71 -1.28 -1.72 15.45
C LEU A 71 -1.28 -0.31 14.88
N ALA A 72 -1.38 0.72 15.73
CA ALA A 72 -1.32 2.10 15.28
C ALA A 72 0.03 2.45 14.65
N GLU A 73 1.13 2.05 15.29
CA GLU A 73 2.47 2.21 14.72
C GLU A 73 2.61 1.47 13.37
N LEU A 74 2.16 0.22 13.31
CA LEU A 74 2.21 -0.58 12.08
C LEU A 74 1.40 0.03 10.93
N PHE A 75 0.15 0.43 11.16
CA PHE A 75 -0.70 1.02 10.12
C PHE A 75 -0.21 2.38 9.68
N HIS A 76 0.40 3.13 10.60
CA HIS A 76 1.08 4.36 10.26
C HIS A 76 2.22 4.11 9.26
N GLU A 77 3.09 3.12 9.52
CA GLU A 77 4.15 2.74 8.58
C GLU A 77 3.60 2.26 7.23
N VAL A 78 2.54 1.44 7.22
CA VAL A 78 1.91 0.95 5.98
C VAL A 78 1.36 2.12 5.14
N ALA A 79 0.69 3.08 5.79
CA ALA A 79 0.18 4.28 5.11
C ALA A 79 1.33 5.17 4.58
N ALA A 80 2.37 5.37 5.39
CA ALA A 80 3.54 6.18 5.03
C ALA A 80 4.34 5.58 3.86
N THR A 81 4.35 4.26 3.74
CA THR A 81 5.09 3.52 2.71
C THR A 81 4.25 3.23 1.45
N ALA A 82 3.04 3.79 1.32
CA ALA A 82 2.08 3.49 0.25
C ALA A 82 1.89 1.96 0.04
N GLY A 83 1.91 1.20 1.14
CA GLY A 83 1.74 -0.25 1.13
C GLY A 83 3.00 -1.07 0.85
N ASN A 84 4.20 -0.50 0.70
CA ASN A 84 5.43 -1.26 0.39
C ASN A 84 5.72 -2.39 1.42
N GLU A 85 5.26 -2.24 2.67
CA GLU A 85 5.41 -3.24 3.74
C GLU A 85 4.32 -4.36 3.74
N LEU A 86 3.46 -4.43 2.72
CA LEU A 86 2.38 -5.44 2.66
C LEU A 86 2.92 -6.89 2.71
N ILE A 87 4.15 -7.15 2.25
CA ILE A 87 4.73 -8.50 2.30
C ILE A 87 5.00 -9.00 3.72
N ASN A 88 5.48 -8.12 4.60
CA ASN A 88 5.78 -8.49 5.98
C ASN A 88 4.59 -8.25 6.92
N LEU A 89 3.53 -7.64 6.41
CA LEU A 89 2.35 -7.26 7.18
C LEU A 89 1.77 -8.47 7.92
N ASP A 90 1.61 -9.62 7.23
CA ASP A 90 1.15 -10.87 7.85
C ASP A 90 1.99 -11.27 9.06
N THR A 91 3.31 -11.29 8.91
CA THR A 91 4.23 -11.72 9.97
C THR A 91 4.19 -10.75 11.16
N ARG A 92 4.12 -9.45 10.87
CA ARG A 92 4.06 -8.41 11.90
C ARG A 92 2.73 -8.44 12.65
N LEU A 93 1.63 -8.58 11.93
CA LEU A 93 0.29 -8.72 12.52
C LEU A 93 0.18 -9.98 13.34
N ALA A 94 0.63 -11.13 12.82
CA ALA A 94 0.65 -12.38 13.55
C ALA A 94 1.36 -12.21 14.90
N ARG A 95 2.52 -11.54 14.92
CA ARG A 95 3.26 -11.24 16.16
C ARG A 95 2.49 -10.32 17.12
N ILE A 96 1.80 -9.29 16.62
CA ILE A 96 1.01 -8.37 17.46
C ILE A 96 -0.23 -9.06 18.03
N LEU A 97 -0.93 -9.83 17.19
CA LEU A 97 -2.17 -10.54 17.51
C LEU A 97 -1.92 -11.89 18.19
N THR A 98 -0.65 -12.30 18.34
CA THR A 98 -0.27 -13.56 19.00
C THR A 98 -0.94 -13.67 20.37
N SER A 99 -1.54 -14.84 20.63
CA SER A 99 -2.23 -15.17 21.87
C SER A 99 -3.35 -14.17 22.22
N LEU A 100 -4.03 -13.62 21.21
CA LEU A 100 -5.30 -12.93 21.42
C LEU A 100 -6.31 -13.94 21.98
N THR A 101 -7.01 -13.57 23.04
CA THR A 101 -7.99 -14.43 23.73
C THR A 101 -9.25 -13.66 24.02
N LEU A 102 -10.39 -14.35 24.10
CA LEU A 102 -11.64 -13.72 24.53
C LEU A 102 -11.53 -13.26 25.98
N PRO A 103 -12.02 -12.04 26.30
CA PRO A 103 -12.22 -11.64 27.67
C PRO A 103 -13.09 -12.65 28.43
N SER A 104 -12.73 -12.95 29.68
CA SER A 104 -13.43 -13.99 30.48
C SER A 104 -14.94 -13.75 30.64
N ALA A 105 -15.38 -12.49 30.63
CA ALA A 105 -16.78 -12.13 30.67
C ALA A 105 -17.51 -12.50 29.37
N LEU A 106 -16.88 -12.27 28.22
CA LEU A 106 -17.41 -12.64 26.90
C LEU A 106 -17.48 -14.16 26.75
N TRP A 107 -16.45 -14.89 27.19
CA TRP A 107 -16.46 -16.35 27.22
C TRP A 107 -17.68 -16.89 27.98
N LYS A 108 -17.95 -16.35 29.19
CA LYS A 108 -19.10 -16.76 30.00
C LYS A 108 -20.43 -16.42 29.31
N ALA A 109 -20.52 -15.27 28.64
CA ALA A 109 -21.72 -14.89 27.89
C ALA A 109 -21.97 -15.87 26.73
N LEU A 110 -20.93 -16.20 25.95
CA LEU A 110 -21.01 -17.20 24.88
C LEU A 110 -21.34 -18.60 25.41
N ALA A 111 -20.80 -19.00 26.56
CA ALA A 111 -21.15 -20.28 27.18
C ALA A 111 -22.64 -20.37 27.51
N GLY A 112 -23.25 -19.28 27.99
CA GLY A 112 -24.69 -19.20 28.23
C GLY A 112 -25.50 -19.20 26.94
N TRP A 113 -25.01 -18.50 25.90
CA TRP A 113 -25.66 -18.40 24.59
C TRP A 113 -25.65 -19.74 23.82
N CYS A 114 -24.51 -20.42 23.82
CA CYS A 114 -24.26 -21.67 23.11
C CYS A 114 -24.61 -22.92 23.94
N ALA A 115 -25.34 -22.78 25.05
CA ALA A 115 -25.63 -23.89 25.97
C ALA A 115 -26.49 -25.02 25.35
N ALA A 116 -27.14 -24.76 24.21
CA ALA A 116 -27.82 -25.78 23.42
C ALA A 116 -26.82 -26.45 22.47
N GLY A 117 -26.74 -27.79 22.49
CA GLY A 117 -25.85 -28.60 21.64
C GLY A 117 -26.15 -28.57 20.14
N ALA A 118 -26.61 -27.44 19.62
CA ALA A 118 -26.77 -27.17 18.20
C ALA A 118 -25.43 -26.68 17.61
N PRO A 119 -25.18 -26.92 16.31
CA PRO A 119 -24.06 -26.32 15.60
C PRO A 119 -24.26 -24.81 15.44
N TRP A 120 -23.15 -24.06 15.45
CA TRP A 120 -23.13 -22.60 15.34
C TRP A 120 -22.33 -22.14 14.11
N ALA A 121 -22.73 -21.00 13.58
CA ALA A 121 -22.02 -20.21 12.59
C ALA A 121 -21.47 -18.96 13.26
N VAL A 122 -20.21 -18.64 12.98
CA VAL A 122 -19.54 -17.42 13.41
C VAL A 122 -19.19 -16.62 12.15
N ARG A 123 -19.74 -15.41 12.03
CA ARG A 123 -19.61 -14.59 10.82
C ARG A 123 -19.11 -13.19 11.15
N SER A 124 -18.16 -12.69 10.37
CA SER A 124 -17.70 -11.31 10.45
C SER A 124 -18.79 -10.31 10.06
N SER A 125 -18.92 -9.21 10.82
CA SER A 125 -19.83 -8.09 10.55
C SER A 125 -19.08 -6.77 10.78
N SER A 126 -18.38 -6.30 9.74
CA SER A 126 -17.55 -5.11 9.84
C SER A 126 -18.40 -3.82 9.85
N LEU A 127 -17.93 -2.78 10.56
CA LEU A 127 -18.58 -1.47 10.56
C LEU A 127 -18.30 -0.67 9.27
N VAL A 128 -17.34 -1.12 8.45
CA VAL A 128 -16.86 -0.41 7.25
C VAL A 128 -17.20 -1.11 5.92
N GLU A 129 -17.93 -2.23 5.96
CA GLU A 129 -18.15 -3.10 4.77
C GLU A 129 -19.08 -2.48 3.71
N ASP A 130 -19.98 -1.56 4.11
CA ASP A 130 -21.07 -1.04 3.26
C ASP A 130 -20.90 0.44 2.86
N GLY A 131 -19.65 0.89 2.67
CA GLY A 131 -19.37 2.15 1.99
C GLY A 131 -19.89 2.14 0.54
N ALA A 132 -20.47 3.25 0.08
CA ALA A 132 -21.24 3.39 -1.16
C ALA A 132 -20.52 3.09 -2.50
N ALA A 133 -19.30 2.52 -2.50
CA ALA A 133 -18.46 2.40 -3.69
C ALA A 133 -18.09 0.99 -4.15
N ARG A 134 -18.30 -0.08 -3.36
CA ARG A 134 -18.11 -1.49 -3.77
C ARG A 134 -18.48 -2.42 -2.60
N SER A 135 -19.37 -3.39 -2.81
CA SER A 135 -19.51 -4.52 -1.88
C SER A 135 -18.26 -5.39 -1.97
N HIS A 136 -17.46 -5.42 -0.91
CA HIS A 136 -16.28 -6.28 -0.82
C HIS A 136 -16.70 -7.69 -0.37
N ALA A 137 -17.52 -8.36 -1.19
CA ALA A 137 -17.94 -9.73 -0.92
C ALA A 137 -16.71 -10.63 -0.69
N GLY A 138 -16.70 -11.39 0.42
CA GLY A 138 -15.63 -12.33 0.74
C GLY A 138 -14.35 -11.72 1.34
N LEU A 139 -14.36 -10.47 1.81
CA LEU A 139 -13.16 -9.84 2.40
C LEU A 139 -12.76 -10.41 3.77
N TYR A 140 -13.74 -10.86 4.55
CA TYR A 140 -13.56 -11.30 5.94
C TYR A 140 -14.06 -12.73 6.12
N GLU A 141 -13.55 -13.41 7.15
CA GLU A 141 -13.79 -14.84 7.36
C GLU A 141 -15.18 -15.12 7.97
N SER A 142 -15.67 -16.33 7.72
CA SER A 142 -16.85 -16.93 8.35
C SER A 142 -16.59 -18.43 8.58
N TYR A 143 -17.09 -18.97 9.69
CA TYR A 143 -16.85 -20.35 10.11
C TYR A 143 -18.18 -21.01 10.45
N LEU A 144 -18.45 -22.19 9.89
CA LEU A 144 -19.70 -22.92 10.04
C LEU A 144 -19.50 -24.24 10.81
N HIS A 145 -20.61 -24.87 11.21
CA HIS A 145 -20.64 -26.20 11.84
C HIS A 145 -19.82 -26.31 13.14
N LEU A 146 -19.70 -25.22 13.91
CA LEU A 146 -18.97 -25.21 15.17
C LEU A 146 -19.81 -25.85 16.26
N THR A 147 -19.31 -26.91 16.89
CA THR A 147 -20.10 -27.72 17.85
C THR A 147 -19.66 -27.54 19.30
N THR A 148 -18.48 -26.98 19.53
CA THR A 148 -17.98 -26.70 20.88
C THR A 148 -17.81 -25.20 21.12
N LEU A 149 -17.91 -24.80 22.38
CA LEU A 149 -17.65 -23.41 22.77
C LEU A 149 -16.22 -22.96 22.45
N ALA A 150 -15.26 -23.89 22.52
CA ALA A 150 -13.87 -23.60 22.16
C ALA A 150 -13.75 -23.24 20.67
N ASP A 151 -14.38 -24.02 19.78
CA ASP A 151 -14.38 -23.73 18.34
C ASP A 151 -15.06 -22.40 18.03
N VAL A 152 -16.18 -22.08 18.70
CA VAL A 152 -16.86 -20.77 18.57
C VAL A 152 -15.94 -19.63 19.00
N ALA A 153 -15.23 -19.78 20.11
CA ALA A 153 -14.31 -18.77 20.61
C ALA A 153 -13.11 -18.58 19.67
N GLU A 154 -12.51 -19.66 19.15
CA GLU A 154 -11.45 -19.60 18.15
C GLU A 154 -11.92 -18.92 16.87
N ALA A 155 -13.11 -19.26 16.38
CA ALA A 155 -13.69 -18.62 15.20
C ALA A 155 -13.97 -17.11 15.41
N VAL A 156 -14.37 -16.70 16.61
CA VAL A 156 -14.54 -15.27 16.93
C VAL A 156 -13.20 -14.53 16.81
N ILE A 157 -12.13 -15.10 17.38
CA ILE A 157 -10.77 -14.54 17.26
C ILE A 157 -10.36 -14.49 15.78
N ALA A 158 -10.58 -15.56 15.03
CA ALA A 158 -10.21 -15.61 13.62
C ALA A 158 -10.98 -14.59 12.76
N CYS A 159 -12.27 -14.36 13.03
CA CYS A 159 -13.03 -13.27 12.41
C CYS A 159 -12.43 -11.88 12.75
N TRP A 160 -12.01 -11.66 13.99
CA TRP A 160 -11.31 -10.44 14.40
C TRP A 160 -9.95 -10.29 13.71
N GLU A 161 -9.14 -11.34 13.65
CA GLU A 161 -7.85 -11.35 12.96
C GLU A 161 -8.02 -11.09 11.45
N SER A 162 -9.09 -11.60 10.84
CA SER A 162 -9.38 -11.37 9.42
C SER A 162 -9.56 -9.89 9.06
N PHE A 163 -9.95 -9.05 10.02
CA PHE A 163 -10.03 -7.59 9.84
C PHE A 163 -8.68 -6.96 9.49
N TYR A 164 -7.59 -7.58 9.97
CA TYR A 164 -6.22 -7.15 9.74
C TYR A 164 -5.54 -7.92 8.62
N SER A 165 -6.17 -8.92 7.99
CA SER A 165 -5.56 -9.62 6.84
C SER A 165 -5.05 -8.63 5.77
N PRO A 166 -3.92 -8.90 5.07
CA PRO A 166 -3.37 -7.98 4.08
C PRO A 166 -4.36 -7.58 3.00
N ARG A 167 -5.25 -8.49 2.60
CA ARG A 167 -6.35 -8.19 1.66
C ARG A 167 -7.33 -7.17 2.24
N ALA A 168 -7.72 -7.30 3.51
CA ALA A 168 -8.62 -6.37 4.19
C ALA A 168 -7.96 -5.01 4.39
N VAL A 169 -6.67 -4.99 4.74
CA VAL A 169 -5.90 -3.76 4.86
C VAL A 169 -5.79 -3.06 3.51
N LEU A 170 -5.43 -3.78 2.44
CA LEU A 170 -5.34 -3.21 1.11
C LEU A 170 -6.69 -2.64 0.63
N ALA A 171 -7.78 -3.38 0.81
CA ALA A 171 -9.11 -2.92 0.44
C ALA A 171 -9.48 -1.62 1.17
N ARG A 172 -9.18 -1.51 2.47
CA ARG A 172 -9.41 -0.29 3.26
C ARG A 172 -8.51 0.86 2.81
N LEU A 173 -7.22 0.62 2.55
CA LEU A 173 -6.30 1.63 2.03
C LEU A 173 -6.74 2.16 0.65
N ARG A 174 -7.29 1.30 -0.21
CA ARG A 174 -7.89 1.72 -1.50
C ARG A 174 -9.13 2.60 -1.31
N ALA A 175 -9.89 2.36 -0.25
CA ALA A 175 -11.02 3.20 0.14
C ALA A 175 -10.62 4.48 0.91
N GLY A 176 -9.31 4.73 1.10
CA GLY A 176 -8.80 5.86 1.88
C GLY A 176 -8.92 5.69 3.39
N ASP A 177 -9.13 4.45 3.86
CA ASP A 177 -9.27 4.10 5.27
C ASP A 177 -8.00 3.41 5.79
N ALA A 178 -7.12 4.18 6.43
CA ALA A 178 -5.92 3.68 7.09
C ALA A 178 -6.08 3.48 8.61
N ASP A 179 -7.31 3.63 9.14
CA ASP A 179 -7.54 3.57 10.58
C ASP A 179 -7.37 2.12 11.10
N PRO A 180 -6.42 1.88 12.02
CA PRO A 180 -6.19 0.57 12.63
C PRO A 180 -7.28 0.15 13.62
N ALA A 181 -8.24 1.04 13.95
CA ALA A 181 -9.22 0.80 15.00
C ALA A 181 -10.01 -0.50 14.74
N PRO A 182 -10.22 -1.33 15.78
CA PRO A 182 -10.90 -2.62 15.69
C PRO A 182 -12.40 -2.45 15.46
N ARG A 183 -12.81 -2.35 14.19
CA ARG A 183 -14.19 -2.08 13.76
C ARG A 183 -14.87 -3.34 13.20
N MET A 184 -14.68 -4.47 13.90
CA MET A 184 -15.24 -5.77 13.54
C MET A 184 -16.15 -6.29 14.64
N ALA A 185 -17.45 -6.32 14.38
CA ALA A 185 -18.39 -7.10 15.17
C ALA A 185 -18.42 -8.55 14.64
N VAL A 186 -18.93 -9.48 15.46
CA VAL A 186 -18.97 -10.89 15.11
C VAL A 186 -20.34 -11.47 15.43
N ILE A 187 -20.98 -12.06 14.43
CA ILE A 187 -22.29 -12.71 14.56
C ILE A 187 -22.06 -14.14 15.01
N VAL A 188 -22.79 -14.58 16.04
CA VAL A 188 -22.89 -15.97 16.49
C VAL A 188 -24.34 -16.41 16.27
N GLN A 189 -24.55 -17.22 15.24
CA GLN A 189 -25.87 -17.61 14.74
C GLN A 189 -26.01 -19.13 14.76
N GLN A 190 -27.15 -19.64 15.23
CA GLN A 190 -27.43 -21.06 15.21
C GLN A 190 -27.53 -21.56 13.75
N MET A 191 -26.87 -22.67 13.44
CA MET A 191 -26.94 -23.29 12.12
C MET A 191 -28.34 -23.88 11.88
N VAL A 192 -28.76 -23.83 10.62
CA VAL A 192 -29.96 -24.51 10.11
C VAL A 192 -29.49 -25.79 9.43
N ASP A 193 -30.06 -26.93 9.82
CA ASP A 193 -29.87 -28.20 9.10
C ASP A 193 -30.71 -28.14 7.82
N ALA A 194 -30.15 -27.57 6.76
CA ALA A 194 -30.90 -27.18 5.58
C ALA A 194 -30.86 -28.29 4.51
N ASP A 195 -32.02 -28.62 3.95
CA ASP A 195 -32.11 -29.46 2.74
C ASP A 195 -31.67 -28.68 1.50
N LEU A 196 -32.03 -27.40 1.46
CA LEU A 196 -31.69 -26.45 0.40
C LEU A 196 -31.23 -25.14 1.02
N ALA A 197 -30.25 -24.50 0.40
CA ALA A 197 -29.85 -23.15 0.77
C ALA A 197 -29.38 -22.38 -0.46
N GLY A 198 -29.34 -21.06 -0.33
CA GLY A 198 -28.75 -20.24 -1.35
C GLY A 198 -28.96 -18.75 -1.18
N VAL A 199 -28.96 -18.06 -2.31
CA VAL A 199 -29.11 -16.60 -2.37
C VAL A 199 -30.29 -16.23 -3.26
N ALA A 200 -30.92 -15.10 -2.97
CA ALA A 200 -31.92 -14.51 -3.85
C ALA A 200 -31.71 -13.00 -3.98
N PHE A 201 -31.84 -12.49 -5.20
CA PHE A 201 -31.63 -11.09 -5.53
C PHE A 201 -32.88 -10.53 -6.17
N THR A 202 -33.28 -9.33 -5.78
CA THR A 202 -34.32 -8.59 -6.50
C THR A 202 -33.70 -7.59 -7.47
N GLN A 203 -34.34 -7.41 -8.63
CA GLN A 203 -33.98 -6.38 -9.60
C GLN A 203 -35.23 -5.97 -10.39
N GLU A 204 -35.73 -4.76 -10.19
CA GLU A 204 -36.89 -4.20 -10.91
C GLU A 204 -38.18 -5.05 -10.80
N ASP A 205 -38.53 -5.83 -11.83
CA ASP A 205 -39.68 -6.73 -11.83
C ASP A 205 -39.29 -8.21 -11.67
N ARG A 206 -38.02 -8.48 -11.38
CA ARG A 206 -37.42 -9.81 -11.36
C ARG A 206 -36.92 -10.20 -9.99
N THR A 207 -36.97 -11.50 -9.71
CA THR A 207 -36.24 -12.10 -8.59
C THR A 207 -35.45 -13.29 -9.09
N LEU A 208 -34.13 -13.23 -8.94
CA LEU A 208 -33.23 -14.33 -9.26
C LEU A 208 -33.00 -15.15 -7.99
N VAL A 209 -33.40 -16.42 -8.01
CA VAL A 209 -33.13 -17.36 -6.92
C VAL A 209 -32.08 -18.37 -7.37
N CYS A 210 -30.99 -18.48 -6.60
CA CYS A 210 -29.97 -19.49 -6.79
C CYS A 210 -29.98 -20.44 -5.59
N ALA A 211 -29.97 -21.75 -5.85
CA ALA A 211 -30.05 -22.76 -4.81
C ALA A 211 -29.05 -23.91 -5.01
N THR A 212 -28.62 -24.48 -3.89
CA THR A 212 -27.82 -25.69 -3.83
C THR A 212 -28.37 -26.63 -2.75
N LEU A 213 -28.02 -27.91 -2.82
CA LEU A 213 -28.37 -28.90 -1.81
C LEU A 213 -27.46 -28.72 -0.58
N GLY A 214 -28.02 -28.85 0.62
CA GLY A 214 -27.27 -28.69 1.86
C GLY A 214 -26.97 -27.22 2.19
N THR A 215 -25.72 -26.91 2.56
CA THR A 215 -25.34 -25.57 3.03
C THR A 215 -25.05 -24.58 1.89
N GLY A 216 -25.50 -23.33 2.07
CA GLY A 216 -25.38 -22.27 1.07
C GLY A 216 -23.95 -21.81 0.81
N GLU A 217 -22.99 -22.22 1.62
CA GLU A 217 -21.57 -21.86 1.47
C GLU A 217 -20.97 -22.38 0.16
N HIS A 218 -21.39 -23.56 -0.30
CA HIS A 218 -20.96 -24.14 -1.59
C HIS A 218 -21.45 -23.33 -2.80
N LEU A 219 -22.49 -22.51 -2.62
CA LEU A 219 -23.03 -21.61 -3.63
C LEU A 219 -22.31 -20.25 -3.62
N VAL A 220 -22.10 -19.67 -2.44
CA VAL A 220 -21.43 -18.37 -2.27
C VAL A 220 -19.94 -18.44 -2.65
N SER A 221 -19.30 -19.59 -2.46
CA SER A 221 -17.91 -19.87 -2.88
C SER A 221 -17.76 -20.32 -4.33
N GLY A 222 -18.85 -20.52 -5.08
CA GLY A 222 -18.82 -20.93 -6.50
C GLY A 222 -18.41 -22.40 -6.76
N LEU A 223 -18.35 -23.25 -5.72
CA LEU A 223 -17.87 -24.64 -5.80
C LEU A 223 -18.91 -25.64 -6.36
N THR A 224 -20.19 -25.25 -6.49
CA THR A 224 -21.27 -26.14 -6.97
C THR A 224 -22.14 -25.50 -8.05
N ALA A 225 -22.67 -26.34 -8.95
CA ALA A 225 -23.62 -25.91 -9.97
C ALA A 225 -24.97 -25.54 -9.32
N ALA A 226 -25.23 -24.24 -9.21
CA ALA A 226 -26.48 -23.71 -8.68
C ALA A 226 -27.67 -24.03 -9.59
N HIS A 227 -28.80 -24.46 -9.01
CA HIS A 227 -30.09 -24.35 -9.68
C HIS A 227 -30.51 -22.88 -9.68
N ARG A 228 -30.86 -22.36 -10.86
CA ARG A 228 -31.18 -20.93 -11.07
C ARG A 228 -32.63 -20.79 -11.53
N TYR A 229 -33.39 -19.97 -10.84
CA TYR A 229 -34.75 -19.59 -11.21
C TYR A 229 -34.79 -18.08 -11.42
N ASP A 230 -34.99 -17.67 -12.67
CA ASP A 230 -35.30 -16.27 -13.02
C ASP A 230 -36.82 -16.10 -13.02
N ILE A 231 -37.33 -15.43 -11.99
CA ILE A 231 -38.76 -15.30 -11.76
C ILE A 231 -39.19 -13.93 -12.25
N THR A 232 -39.95 -13.93 -13.35
CA THR A 232 -40.53 -12.75 -13.99
C THR A 232 -42.05 -12.94 -14.11
N GLY A 233 -42.85 -11.96 -13.69
CA GLY A 233 -44.31 -12.02 -13.83
C GLY A 233 -45.04 -13.07 -12.98
N GLN A 234 -46.20 -13.56 -13.46
CA GLN A 234 -47.21 -14.34 -12.68
C GLN A 234 -46.99 -15.86 -12.61
N SER A 235 -45.95 -16.44 -13.22
CA SER A 235 -45.68 -17.88 -13.03
C SER A 235 -44.92 -18.09 -11.74
N ALA A 236 -45.62 -18.57 -10.71
CA ALA A 236 -45.00 -18.98 -9.46
C ALA A 236 -44.04 -20.17 -9.72
N PRO A 237 -42.77 -20.08 -9.32
CA PRO A 237 -41.85 -21.23 -9.39
C PRO A 237 -42.33 -22.34 -8.43
N PRO A 238 -41.85 -23.59 -8.56
CA PRO A 238 -42.24 -24.65 -7.64
C PRO A 238 -41.77 -24.33 -6.20
N PRO A 239 -42.46 -24.81 -5.16
CA PRO A 239 -41.96 -24.72 -3.80
C PRO A 239 -40.59 -25.41 -3.63
N PRO A 240 -39.67 -24.84 -2.83
CA PRO A 240 -39.85 -23.66 -1.97
C PRO A 240 -39.49 -22.31 -2.61
N TYR A 241 -39.20 -22.26 -3.92
CA TYR A 241 -38.70 -21.07 -4.61
C TYR A 241 -39.72 -19.92 -4.67
N ASP A 242 -41.02 -20.24 -4.61
CA ASP A 242 -42.10 -19.25 -4.56
C ASP A 242 -42.09 -18.48 -3.24
N GLN A 243 -41.88 -19.18 -2.14
CA GLN A 243 -41.75 -18.61 -0.80
C GLN A 243 -40.50 -17.74 -0.68
N ILE A 244 -39.40 -18.16 -1.29
CA ILE A 244 -38.14 -17.39 -1.32
C ILE A 244 -38.32 -16.09 -2.10
N ALA A 245 -38.97 -16.16 -3.27
CA ALA A 245 -39.23 -14.97 -4.08
C ALA A 245 -40.23 -14.01 -3.40
N ALA A 246 -41.26 -14.55 -2.75
CA ALA A 246 -42.19 -13.76 -1.95
C ALA A 246 -41.47 -13.04 -0.80
N LEU A 247 -40.58 -13.73 -0.07
CA LEU A 247 -39.76 -13.16 0.99
C LEU A 247 -38.87 -12.02 0.46
N ALA A 248 -38.15 -12.26 -0.65
CA ALA A 248 -37.29 -11.25 -1.26
C ALA A 248 -38.09 -10.00 -1.70
N GLY A 249 -39.27 -10.19 -2.30
CA GLY A 249 -40.17 -9.11 -2.70
C GLY A 249 -40.73 -8.32 -1.51
N GLU A 250 -41.09 -8.99 -0.41
CA GLU A 250 -41.54 -8.34 0.82
C GLU A 250 -40.40 -7.52 1.46
N LEU A 251 -39.20 -8.09 1.56
CA LEU A 251 -38.01 -7.42 2.08
C LEU A 251 -37.64 -6.20 1.26
N ARG A 252 -37.65 -6.31 -0.08
CA ARG A 252 -37.44 -5.15 -0.98
C ARG A 252 -38.46 -4.05 -0.72
N THR A 253 -39.74 -4.40 -0.66
CA THR A 253 -40.82 -3.43 -0.43
C THR A 253 -40.66 -2.73 0.91
N HIS A 254 -40.24 -3.47 1.93
CA HIS A 254 -40.03 -2.95 3.27
C HIS A 254 -38.79 -2.05 3.39
N LEU A 255 -37.65 -2.48 2.83
CA LEU A 255 -36.37 -1.76 2.90
C LEU A 255 -36.28 -0.62 1.87
N GLY A 256 -37.15 -0.62 0.85
CA GLY A 256 -37.23 0.45 -0.15
C GLY A 256 -36.12 0.45 -1.19
N HIS A 257 -35.31 -0.62 -1.25
CA HIS A 257 -34.23 -0.82 -2.21
C HIS A 257 -34.15 -2.30 -2.61
N GLU A 258 -33.51 -2.60 -3.73
CA GLU A 258 -33.23 -3.98 -4.13
C GLU A 258 -32.41 -4.73 -3.06
N VAL A 259 -32.72 -6.01 -2.85
CA VAL A 259 -32.14 -6.82 -1.78
C VAL A 259 -31.38 -8.03 -2.33
N ASP A 260 -30.32 -8.38 -1.62
CA ASP A 260 -29.57 -9.62 -1.70
C ASP A 260 -29.80 -10.37 -0.38
N ILE A 261 -30.40 -11.55 -0.42
CA ILE A 261 -30.72 -12.35 0.75
C ILE A 261 -30.03 -13.70 0.70
N GLU A 262 -29.48 -14.13 1.84
CA GLU A 262 -29.08 -15.51 2.07
C GLU A 262 -30.18 -16.26 2.81
N TRP A 263 -30.52 -17.45 2.34
CA TRP A 263 -31.62 -18.23 2.87
C TRP A 263 -31.26 -19.72 3.01
N ALA A 264 -31.93 -20.38 3.94
CA ALA A 264 -31.89 -21.82 4.13
C ALA A 264 -33.31 -22.35 4.27
N TRP A 265 -33.56 -23.54 3.74
CA TRP A 265 -34.85 -24.20 3.76
C TRP A 265 -34.71 -25.59 4.38
N HIS A 266 -35.57 -25.85 5.36
CA HIS A 266 -35.79 -27.14 5.99
C HIS A 266 -37.29 -27.45 5.90
N PRO A 267 -37.75 -28.71 6.06
CA PRO A 267 -39.18 -29.03 6.03
C PRO A 267 -40.02 -28.26 7.06
N ASP A 268 -39.40 -27.79 8.15
CA ASP A 268 -40.05 -26.95 9.17
C ASP A 268 -40.22 -25.47 8.77
N GLY A 269 -39.62 -25.06 7.64
CA GLY A 269 -39.78 -23.73 7.05
C GLY A 269 -38.52 -23.10 6.47
N LEU A 270 -38.74 -21.95 5.84
CA LEU A 270 -37.71 -21.05 5.34
C LEU A 270 -37.03 -20.30 6.50
N ARG A 271 -35.73 -20.06 6.35
CA ARG A 271 -34.90 -19.32 7.30
C ARG A 271 -34.15 -18.23 6.58
N LEU A 272 -34.31 -16.99 7.03
CA LEU A 272 -33.52 -15.85 6.57
C LEU A 272 -32.21 -15.83 7.34
N LEU A 273 -31.09 -15.99 6.64
CA LEU A 273 -29.77 -16.00 7.25
C LEU A 273 -29.13 -14.62 7.22
N GLN A 274 -29.38 -13.85 6.16
CA GLN A 274 -28.81 -12.52 5.94
C GLN A 274 -29.65 -11.72 4.94
N VAL A 275 -29.62 -10.39 5.06
CA VAL A 275 -30.18 -9.45 4.08
C VAL A 275 -29.24 -8.26 3.90
N ARG A 276 -29.01 -7.83 2.65
CA ARG A 276 -28.17 -6.68 2.29
C ARG A 276 -28.74 -5.93 1.09
N PRO A 277 -28.40 -4.64 0.88
CA PRO A 277 -28.71 -3.94 -0.36
C PRO A 277 -27.90 -4.48 -1.55
N VAL A 278 -28.49 -4.52 -2.74
CA VAL A 278 -27.76 -4.79 -3.99
C VAL A 278 -26.92 -3.57 -4.34
N THR A 279 -25.59 -3.72 -4.32
CA THR A 279 -24.62 -2.60 -4.49
C THR A 279 -23.81 -2.69 -5.79
N ALA A 280 -23.88 -3.80 -6.51
CA ALA A 280 -23.27 -3.97 -7.84
C ALA A 280 -24.35 -4.35 -8.85
N ALA A 281 -24.28 -3.79 -10.06
CA ALA A 281 -25.11 -4.25 -11.17
C ALA A 281 -24.85 -5.75 -11.40
N LEU A 282 -25.90 -6.55 -11.49
CA LEU A 282 -25.86 -7.98 -11.77
C LEU A 282 -25.28 -8.24 -13.18
N SER A 283 -23.96 -8.11 -13.30
CA SER A 283 -23.17 -8.62 -14.41
C SER A 283 -22.28 -9.70 -13.83
N VAL A 284 -22.81 -10.92 -13.74
CA VAL A 284 -21.94 -12.09 -13.63
C VAL A 284 -21.24 -12.19 -14.98
N ALA A 285 -20.06 -11.59 -15.10
CA ALA A 285 -19.20 -11.84 -16.24
C ALA A 285 -19.03 -13.37 -16.34
N PRO A 286 -19.19 -13.98 -17.53
CA PRO A 286 -19.04 -15.43 -17.66
C PRO A 286 -17.68 -15.84 -17.11
N PRO A 287 -17.58 -17.02 -16.46
CA PRO A 287 -16.32 -17.49 -15.90
C PRO A 287 -15.26 -17.42 -16.99
N THR A 288 -14.27 -16.55 -16.80
CA THR A 288 -13.17 -16.47 -17.74
C THR A 288 -12.29 -17.69 -17.52
N GLY A 289 -11.85 -18.32 -18.61
CA GLY A 289 -10.85 -19.40 -18.54
C GLY A 289 -9.54 -18.90 -17.91
N PRO A 290 -8.50 -19.75 -17.84
CA PRO A 290 -7.19 -19.34 -17.35
C PRO A 290 -6.65 -18.12 -18.09
N VAL A 291 -6.34 -17.03 -17.38
CA VAL A 291 -5.78 -15.80 -17.93
C VAL A 291 -4.43 -15.52 -17.29
N PHE A 292 -3.41 -15.40 -18.14
CA PHE A 292 -2.11 -14.85 -17.80
C PHE A 292 -1.57 -14.18 -19.07
N ALA A 293 -1.77 -12.87 -19.19
CA ALA A 293 -1.37 -12.07 -20.35
C ALA A 293 -0.35 -11.03 -19.92
N THR A 294 0.72 -10.89 -20.69
CA THR A 294 1.83 -10.00 -20.37
C THR A 294 2.10 -9.06 -21.53
N THR A 295 2.26 -7.78 -21.23
CA THR A 295 2.68 -6.75 -22.18
C THR A 295 3.90 -6.03 -21.61
N SER A 296 4.83 -5.62 -22.46
CA SER A 296 5.96 -4.80 -22.01
C SER A 296 5.46 -3.45 -21.51
N LEU A 297 6.00 -3.00 -20.37
CA LEU A 297 5.63 -1.75 -19.74
C LEU A 297 6.10 -0.52 -20.55
N TYR A 298 7.23 -0.62 -21.26
CA TYR A 298 7.91 0.56 -21.82
C TYR A 298 7.76 0.72 -23.34
N TYR A 299 7.50 -0.36 -24.08
CA TYR A 299 7.63 -0.36 -25.55
C TYR A 299 6.30 -0.42 -26.31
N SER A 300 5.15 -0.40 -25.63
CA SER A 300 3.85 -0.36 -26.33
C SER A 300 3.42 1.09 -26.56
N GLU A 301 3.43 1.55 -27.82
CA GLU A 301 2.85 2.86 -28.20
C GLU A 301 1.33 2.91 -27.96
N GLN A 302 0.67 1.74 -27.93
CA GLN A 302 -0.72 1.56 -27.57
C GLN A 302 -0.90 0.29 -26.73
N LEU A 303 -1.66 0.39 -25.65
CA LEU A 303 -2.09 -0.77 -24.88
C LEU A 303 -3.02 -1.65 -25.73
N PRO A 304 -2.86 -2.99 -25.70
CA PRO A 304 -3.83 -3.89 -26.29
C PRO A 304 -5.26 -3.58 -25.81
N PRO A 305 -6.27 -3.61 -26.70
CA PRO A 305 -7.64 -3.16 -26.38
C PRO A 305 -8.34 -4.03 -25.32
N ASP A 306 -7.82 -5.21 -25.03
CA ASP A 306 -8.31 -6.16 -24.04
C ASP A 306 -7.70 -5.97 -22.63
N ILE A 307 -6.72 -5.07 -22.48
CA ILE A 307 -6.14 -4.74 -21.17
C ILE A 307 -6.97 -3.67 -20.48
N ALA A 308 -7.62 -4.06 -19.39
CA ALA A 308 -8.20 -3.12 -18.44
C ALA A 308 -7.17 -2.78 -17.37
N LEU A 309 -6.65 -1.54 -17.37
CA LEU A 309 -5.67 -1.09 -16.38
C LEU A 309 -6.23 -1.09 -14.95
N GLY A 310 -7.53 -0.84 -14.79
CA GLY A 310 -8.19 -0.79 -13.49
C GLY A 310 -7.47 0.16 -12.53
N ASP A 311 -7.25 -0.31 -11.30
CA ASP A 311 -6.57 0.45 -10.24
C ASP A 311 -5.11 0.79 -10.58
N CYS A 312 -4.49 0.14 -11.57
CA CYS A 312 -3.10 0.41 -11.98
C CYS A 312 -2.97 1.57 -12.98
N ALA A 313 -4.06 2.19 -13.44
CA ALA A 313 -4.03 3.20 -14.49
C ALA A 313 -3.11 4.39 -14.17
N ASP A 314 -3.24 4.97 -12.97
CA ASP A 314 -2.44 6.12 -12.55
C ASP A 314 -0.96 5.76 -12.38
N VAL A 315 -0.68 4.57 -11.82
CA VAL A 315 0.70 4.11 -11.64
C VAL A 315 1.34 3.84 -13.00
N TYR A 316 0.61 3.18 -13.91
CA TYR A 316 1.05 2.95 -15.29
C TYR A 316 1.40 4.27 -15.99
N LEU A 317 0.51 5.27 -15.94
CA LEU A 317 0.78 6.58 -16.53
C LEU A 317 1.98 7.26 -15.87
N SER A 318 2.10 7.22 -14.54
CA SER A 318 3.22 7.83 -13.82
C SER A 318 4.58 7.23 -14.19
N VAL A 319 4.62 5.93 -14.48
CA VAL A 319 5.85 5.23 -14.86
C VAL A 319 6.16 5.45 -16.34
N THR A 320 5.17 5.32 -17.21
CA THR A 320 5.39 5.31 -18.67
C THR A 320 5.53 6.69 -19.29
N THR A 321 4.84 7.71 -18.77
CA THR A 321 4.83 9.06 -19.37
C THR A 321 6.24 9.66 -19.48
N LYS A 322 7.06 9.49 -18.45
CA LYS A 322 8.44 9.96 -18.39
C LYS A 322 9.42 8.92 -18.93
N ARG A 323 9.31 7.67 -18.50
CA ARG A 323 10.37 6.67 -18.74
C ARG A 323 10.28 6.03 -20.12
N SER A 324 9.08 5.81 -20.69
CA SER A 324 8.96 5.12 -21.98
C SER A 324 9.70 5.82 -23.12
N PRO A 325 9.65 7.17 -23.28
CA PRO A 325 10.46 7.87 -24.28
C PRO A 325 11.97 7.67 -24.10
N ALA A 326 12.46 7.80 -22.86
CA ALA A 326 13.88 7.65 -22.53
C ALA A 326 14.36 6.21 -22.71
N PHE A 327 13.53 5.23 -22.33
CA PHE A 327 13.82 3.80 -22.43
C PHE A 327 13.79 3.33 -23.89
N GLY A 328 12.87 3.86 -24.70
CA GLY A 328 12.86 3.66 -26.14
C GLY A 328 14.11 4.24 -26.82
N LEU A 329 14.65 5.34 -26.30
CA LEU A 329 15.93 5.90 -26.76
C LEU A 329 17.12 5.05 -26.33
N ALA A 330 17.15 4.63 -25.06
CA ALA A 330 18.17 3.73 -24.51
C ALA A 330 18.31 2.45 -25.37
N ALA A 331 17.19 1.82 -25.70
CA ALA A 331 17.17 0.62 -26.53
C ALA A 331 17.72 0.83 -27.95
N ARG A 332 17.56 2.03 -28.54
CA ARG A 332 18.14 2.35 -29.87
C ARG A 332 19.65 2.60 -29.84
N HIS A 333 20.21 2.81 -28.67
CA HIS A 333 21.64 3.07 -28.44
C HIS A 333 22.33 1.95 -27.67
N ASP A 334 21.73 0.74 -27.69
CA ASP A 334 22.24 -0.46 -27.02
C ASP A 334 22.48 -0.29 -25.51
N ILE A 335 21.77 0.65 -24.88
CA ILE A 335 21.83 0.87 -23.43
C ILE A 335 20.91 -0.13 -22.74
N THR A 336 21.47 -0.88 -21.81
CA THR A 336 20.72 -1.84 -21.00
C THR A 336 19.75 -1.10 -20.07
N ILE A 337 18.50 -1.55 -20.06
CA ILE A 337 17.45 -1.08 -19.16
C ILE A 337 16.73 -2.29 -18.59
N ASP A 338 16.11 -2.09 -17.44
CA ASP A 338 15.31 -3.13 -16.82
C ASP A 338 14.07 -3.47 -17.62
N ASP A 339 13.75 -4.77 -17.62
CA ASP A 339 12.45 -5.23 -18.06
C ASP A 339 11.34 -4.65 -17.18
N GLY A 340 10.15 -4.57 -17.76
CA GLY A 340 8.94 -4.22 -17.04
C GLY A 340 7.74 -4.85 -17.71
N TRP A 341 6.84 -5.38 -16.91
CA TRP A 341 5.67 -6.09 -17.40
C TRP A 341 4.40 -5.48 -16.81
N LEU A 342 3.44 -5.26 -17.69
CA LEU A 342 2.04 -5.14 -17.34
C LEU A 342 1.41 -6.54 -17.47
N ILE A 343 0.90 -7.08 -16.36
CA ILE A 343 0.40 -8.44 -16.30
C ILE A 343 -1.08 -8.42 -15.96
N THR A 344 -1.91 -9.00 -16.83
CA THR A 344 -3.32 -9.30 -16.55
C THR A 344 -3.44 -10.79 -16.23
N LEU A 345 -3.92 -11.13 -15.04
CA LEU A 345 -4.02 -12.52 -14.58
C LEU A 345 -5.28 -12.79 -13.75
N ASN A 346 -5.67 -14.06 -13.65
CA ASN A 346 -6.61 -14.56 -12.63
C ASN A 346 -6.01 -15.76 -11.88
N GLY A 347 -6.69 -16.24 -10.84
CA GLY A 347 -6.19 -17.35 -10.03
C GLY A 347 -6.01 -18.66 -10.80
N THR A 348 -6.92 -18.95 -11.73
CA THR A 348 -6.77 -20.13 -12.61
C THR A 348 -5.56 -20.02 -13.54
N GLY A 349 -5.24 -18.82 -14.06
CA GLY A 349 -4.08 -18.60 -14.93
C GLY A 349 -2.74 -18.56 -14.19
N LEU A 350 -2.69 -17.98 -12.98
CA LEU A 350 -1.47 -17.99 -12.16
C LEU A 350 -1.07 -19.42 -11.75
N ASN A 351 -2.06 -20.28 -11.50
CA ASN A 351 -1.85 -21.67 -11.08
C ASN A 351 -1.72 -22.66 -12.26
N ASP A 352 -1.79 -22.19 -13.51
CA ASP A 352 -1.61 -23.01 -14.71
C ASP A 352 -0.20 -22.77 -15.31
N PRO A 353 0.77 -23.69 -15.10
CA PRO A 353 2.12 -23.54 -15.63
C PRO A 353 2.17 -23.40 -17.16
N ALA A 354 1.18 -23.94 -17.89
CA ALA A 354 1.14 -23.82 -19.35
C ALA A 354 0.75 -22.40 -19.81
N ARG A 355 0.21 -21.56 -18.92
CA ARG A 355 -0.17 -20.17 -19.19
C ARG A 355 0.86 -19.16 -18.72
N ARG A 356 1.69 -19.52 -17.73
CA ARG A 356 2.77 -18.64 -17.27
C ARG A 356 3.84 -18.51 -18.37
N PRO A 357 4.34 -17.30 -18.63
CA PRO A 357 5.40 -17.09 -19.60
C PRO A 357 6.71 -17.73 -19.09
N GLN A 358 7.57 -18.18 -20.02
CA GLN A 358 8.82 -18.87 -19.67
C GLN A 358 9.71 -18.03 -18.74
N TRP A 359 9.74 -16.71 -18.91
CA TRP A 359 10.55 -15.83 -18.07
C TRP A 359 10.09 -15.80 -16.60
N TRP A 360 8.84 -16.14 -16.30
CA TRP A 360 8.29 -16.09 -14.93
C TRP A 360 9.09 -16.99 -13.99
N ASP A 361 9.37 -18.22 -14.42
CA ASP A 361 10.14 -19.20 -13.65
C ASP A 361 11.66 -18.90 -13.64
N HIS A 362 12.09 -17.88 -14.38
CA HIS A 362 13.47 -17.40 -14.43
C HIS A 362 13.69 -16.08 -13.69
N LEU A 363 12.66 -15.51 -13.06
CA LEU A 363 12.82 -14.37 -12.18
C LEU A 363 13.69 -14.77 -10.97
N THR A 364 14.72 -13.98 -10.71
CA THR A 364 15.65 -14.17 -9.58
C THR A 364 15.82 -12.86 -8.82
N GLY A 365 16.39 -12.93 -7.62
CA GLY A 365 16.57 -11.75 -6.77
C GLY A 365 15.24 -11.21 -6.24
N GLU A 366 15.09 -9.88 -6.27
CA GLU A 366 13.90 -9.18 -5.82
C GLU A 366 13.16 -8.55 -7.00
N VAL A 367 11.86 -8.35 -6.84
CA VAL A 367 10.97 -7.71 -7.80
C VAL A 367 10.18 -6.61 -7.12
N ILE A 368 9.82 -5.60 -7.90
CA ILE A 368 8.91 -4.52 -7.53
C ILE A 368 7.52 -4.84 -8.09
N VAL A 369 6.50 -4.86 -7.24
CA VAL A 369 5.10 -5.06 -7.62
C VAL A 369 4.29 -3.82 -7.29
N ASP A 370 3.57 -3.31 -8.29
CA ASP A 370 2.60 -2.24 -8.13
C ASP A 370 1.18 -2.78 -8.42
N LEU A 371 0.26 -2.60 -7.47
CA LEU A 371 -1.15 -3.04 -7.54
C LEU A 371 -2.14 -1.86 -7.66
N GLY A 372 -1.62 -0.64 -7.75
CA GLY A 372 -2.36 0.63 -7.79
C GLY A 372 -1.75 1.68 -6.85
N PRO A 373 -2.33 2.89 -6.78
CA PRO A 373 -1.80 4.00 -5.98
C PRO A 373 -1.60 3.69 -4.50
N SER A 374 -2.49 2.88 -3.91
CA SER A 374 -2.49 2.52 -2.49
C SER A 374 -1.58 1.33 -2.14
N ALA A 375 -0.99 0.67 -3.13
CA ALA A 375 -0.08 -0.46 -2.96
C ALA A 375 0.98 -0.44 -4.06
N ARG A 376 1.94 0.46 -3.87
CA ARG A 376 3.00 0.76 -4.83
C ARG A 376 4.35 0.36 -4.26
N GLN A 377 5.26 0.03 -5.17
CA GLN A 377 6.67 -0.26 -4.91
C GLN A 377 6.90 -1.41 -3.94
N ASN A 378 6.03 -2.42 -3.88
CA ASN A 378 6.23 -3.58 -3.02
C ASN A 378 7.48 -4.33 -3.49
N ILE A 379 8.56 -4.31 -2.71
CA ILE A 379 9.79 -5.04 -3.02
C ILE A 379 9.75 -6.39 -2.31
N LEU A 380 9.90 -7.47 -3.08
CA LEU A 380 9.88 -8.82 -2.54
C LEU A 380 10.77 -9.79 -3.30
N PRO A 381 11.24 -10.88 -2.67
CA PRO A 381 11.91 -11.95 -3.38
C PRO A 381 11.03 -12.50 -4.51
N ALA A 382 11.62 -12.73 -5.69
CA ALA A 382 10.90 -13.29 -6.85
C ALA A 382 10.21 -14.63 -6.52
N THR A 383 10.80 -15.43 -5.64
CA THR A 383 10.26 -16.71 -5.16
C THR A 383 8.92 -16.57 -4.40
N ASP A 384 8.67 -15.39 -3.84
CA ASP A 384 7.49 -15.10 -3.03
C ASP A 384 6.34 -14.49 -3.85
N LEU A 385 6.60 -14.11 -5.10
CA LEU A 385 5.68 -13.36 -5.95
C LEU A 385 4.33 -14.04 -6.12
N ALA A 386 4.30 -15.34 -6.46
CA ALA A 386 3.05 -16.06 -6.67
C ALA A 386 2.19 -16.12 -5.39
N ARG A 387 2.83 -16.39 -4.24
CA ARG A 387 2.16 -16.43 -2.94
C ARG A 387 1.63 -15.06 -2.53
N PHE A 388 2.44 -14.02 -2.71
CA PHE A 388 2.05 -12.64 -2.45
C PHE A 388 0.82 -12.25 -3.26
N LEU A 389 0.85 -12.45 -4.58
CA LEU A 389 -0.29 -12.16 -5.45
C LEU A 389 -1.53 -12.97 -5.08
N SER A 390 -1.37 -14.27 -4.81
CA SER A 390 -2.48 -15.13 -4.42
C SER A 390 -3.18 -14.65 -3.14
N THR A 391 -2.39 -14.17 -2.18
CA THR A 391 -2.89 -13.70 -0.88
C THR A 391 -3.57 -12.34 -1.00
N VAL A 392 -2.88 -11.37 -1.61
CA VAL A 392 -3.32 -9.97 -1.66
C VAL A 392 -4.49 -9.77 -2.63
N LEU A 393 -4.56 -10.56 -3.71
CA LEU A 393 -5.64 -10.49 -4.70
C LEU A 393 -6.74 -11.55 -4.48
N ASN A 394 -6.66 -12.36 -3.41
CA ASN A 394 -7.64 -13.41 -3.10
C ASN A 394 -7.86 -14.43 -4.24
N LEU A 395 -6.79 -14.79 -4.96
CA LEU A 395 -6.89 -15.60 -6.18
C LEU A 395 -7.38 -17.04 -5.95
N GLN A 396 -7.42 -17.52 -4.70
CA GLN A 396 -8.01 -18.81 -4.36
C GLN A 396 -9.52 -18.70 -4.09
N GLY A 397 -9.95 -17.64 -3.40
CA GLY A 397 -11.37 -17.41 -3.09
C GLY A 397 -12.15 -16.89 -4.30
N ASP A 398 -11.49 -16.15 -5.20
CA ASP A 398 -12.06 -15.69 -6.46
C ASP A 398 -11.10 -15.97 -7.64
N PRO A 399 -11.04 -17.23 -8.11
CA PRO A 399 -10.05 -17.66 -9.08
C PRO A 399 -10.31 -17.18 -10.52
N HIS A 400 -11.48 -16.58 -10.78
CA HIS A 400 -11.91 -16.16 -12.12
C HIS A 400 -11.85 -14.64 -12.33
N THR A 401 -11.80 -13.84 -11.27
CA THR A 401 -11.62 -12.38 -11.37
C THR A 401 -10.25 -12.04 -11.93
N ARG A 402 -10.27 -11.11 -12.89
CA ARG A 402 -9.05 -10.61 -13.53
C ARG A 402 -8.47 -9.45 -12.74
N HIS A 403 -7.16 -9.46 -12.58
CA HIS A 403 -6.39 -8.41 -11.96
C HIS A 403 -5.29 -7.95 -12.90
N THR A 404 -4.98 -6.66 -12.86
CA THR A 404 -3.86 -6.07 -13.59
C THR A 404 -2.83 -5.56 -12.61
N ILE A 405 -1.58 -5.94 -12.80
CA ILE A 405 -0.44 -5.56 -11.95
C ILE A 405 0.71 -5.05 -12.82
N LEU A 406 1.58 -4.22 -12.26
CA LEU A 406 2.88 -3.93 -12.85
C LEU A 406 3.96 -4.69 -12.07
N LEU A 407 4.87 -5.31 -12.80
CA LEU A 407 5.99 -6.06 -12.27
C LEU A 407 7.27 -5.55 -12.90
N ARG A 408 8.30 -5.32 -12.08
CA ARG A 408 9.65 -4.93 -12.54
C ARG A 408 10.70 -5.68 -11.72
N PRO A 409 11.87 -6.00 -12.27
CA PRO A 409 13.01 -6.42 -11.45
C PRO A 409 13.39 -5.32 -10.46
N PHE A 410 13.90 -5.70 -9.29
CA PHE A 410 14.58 -4.80 -8.36
C PHE A 410 16.06 -5.11 -8.36
N ILE A 411 16.86 -4.30 -9.05
CA ILE A 411 18.31 -4.48 -9.10
C ILE A 411 18.94 -3.74 -7.91
N ARG A 412 19.33 -4.50 -6.88
CA ARG A 412 20.36 -4.06 -5.94
C ARG A 412 21.72 -4.19 -6.63
N GLY A 413 22.10 -3.23 -7.46
CA GLY A 413 23.40 -3.33 -8.13
C GLY A 413 24.54 -3.33 -7.12
N ALA A 414 25.64 -3.98 -7.51
CA ALA A 414 26.88 -4.02 -6.74
C ALA A 414 27.52 -2.63 -6.62
N SER A 415 27.19 -1.71 -7.54
CA SER A 415 27.48 -0.29 -7.41
C SER A 415 26.40 0.54 -8.11
N GLY A 416 26.33 1.83 -7.79
CA GLY A 416 25.47 2.78 -8.47
C GLY A 416 26.23 4.02 -8.89
N ALA A 417 25.68 4.74 -9.86
CA ALA A 417 26.25 5.99 -10.33
C ALA A 417 25.18 7.00 -10.76
N VAL A 418 25.52 8.27 -10.68
CA VAL A 418 24.75 9.37 -11.26
C VAL A 418 25.65 10.14 -12.22
N THR A 419 25.16 10.46 -13.41
CA THR A 419 25.94 11.18 -14.43
C THR A 419 25.28 12.46 -14.88
N ARG A 420 26.10 13.44 -15.29
CA ARG A 420 25.65 14.70 -15.87
C ARG A 420 26.63 15.18 -16.93
N ALA A 421 26.11 15.64 -18.08
CA ALA A 421 26.93 16.29 -19.09
C ALA A 421 27.33 17.72 -18.68
N ASN A 422 28.57 18.09 -18.94
CA ASN A 422 29.13 19.40 -18.69
C ASN A 422 29.11 20.30 -19.95
N PRO A 423 29.18 21.64 -19.81
CA PRO A 423 29.19 22.55 -20.95
C PRO A 423 30.36 22.37 -21.93
N ASP A 424 31.47 21.78 -21.48
CA ASP A 424 32.65 21.48 -22.30
C ASP A 424 32.57 20.10 -22.97
N ARG A 425 31.39 19.47 -22.99
CA ARG A 425 31.13 18.13 -23.54
C ARG A 425 31.84 17.00 -22.80
N SER A 426 32.44 17.25 -21.64
CA SER A 426 32.79 16.17 -20.70
C SER A 426 31.54 15.68 -19.94
N THR A 427 31.64 14.55 -19.26
CA THR A 427 30.58 14.02 -18.40
C THR A 427 31.12 13.82 -17.00
N THR A 428 30.46 14.40 -15.99
CA THR A 428 30.76 14.09 -14.57
C THR A 428 30.01 12.83 -14.18
N MET A 429 30.68 11.90 -13.52
CA MET A 429 30.08 10.69 -12.96
C MET A 429 30.42 10.59 -11.48
N GLU A 430 29.40 10.54 -10.62
CA GLU A 430 29.58 10.17 -9.21
C GLU A 430 29.15 8.72 -9.02
N HIS A 431 30.01 7.89 -8.42
CA HIS A 431 29.76 6.46 -8.23
C HIS A 431 30.07 5.98 -6.82
N SER A 432 29.38 4.94 -6.38
CA SER A 432 29.57 4.32 -5.07
C SER A 432 29.28 2.81 -5.10
N ALA A 433 30.13 2.02 -4.44
CA ALA A 433 29.90 0.60 -4.18
C ALA A 433 28.76 0.35 -3.17
N GLU A 434 28.29 1.39 -2.48
CA GLU A 434 27.10 1.29 -1.61
C GLU A 434 25.77 1.39 -2.39
N GLY A 435 25.85 1.59 -3.71
CA GLY A 435 24.71 1.56 -4.62
C GLY A 435 24.01 2.92 -4.83
N LEU A 436 23.15 2.97 -5.85
CA LEU A 436 22.46 4.19 -6.29
C LEU A 436 21.58 4.80 -5.20
N LEU A 437 20.87 3.96 -4.43
CA LEU A 437 19.99 4.44 -3.35
C LEU A 437 20.78 5.18 -2.25
N ALA A 438 21.99 4.73 -1.93
CA ALA A 438 22.85 5.40 -0.95
C ALA A 438 23.30 6.78 -1.43
N ILE A 439 23.60 6.91 -2.73
CA ILE A 439 23.91 8.19 -3.38
C ILE A 439 22.70 9.12 -3.33
N ASN A 440 21.55 8.67 -3.85
CA ASN A 440 20.34 9.48 -3.92
C ASN A 440 19.84 9.98 -2.56
N ARG A 441 20.02 9.16 -1.51
CA ARG A 441 19.62 9.50 -0.13
C ARG A 441 20.66 10.35 0.62
N GLY A 442 21.82 10.60 0.01
CA GLY A 442 22.93 11.31 0.65
C GLY A 442 23.58 10.53 1.79
N LEU A 443 23.47 9.20 1.80
CA LEU A 443 23.99 8.34 2.86
C LEU A 443 25.47 8.02 2.69
N THR A 444 26.00 8.17 1.47
CA THR A 444 27.38 7.85 1.09
C THR A 444 28.10 9.09 0.56
N SER A 445 29.44 9.08 0.58
CA SER A 445 30.27 10.06 -0.12
C SER A 445 30.82 9.40 -1.39
N PRO A 446 30.17 9.59 -2.55
CA PRO A 446 30.58 8.92 -3.77
C PRO A 446 31.94 9.44 -4.27
N SER A 447 32.62 8.60 -5.04
CA SER A 447 33.80 9.02 -5.80
C SER A 447 33.36 9.72 -7.08
N SER A 448 34.01 10.82 -7.42
CA SER A 448 33.75 11.56 -8.66
C SER A 448 34.79 11.21 -9.71
N LEU A 449 34.33 10.96 -10.93
CA LEU A 449 35.13 10.66 -12.12
C LEU A 449 34.70 11.59 -13.26
N ASP A 450 35.66 12.31 -13.83
CA ASP A 450 35.41 13.15 -15.00
C ASP A 450 35.71 12.37 -16.28
N LEU A 451 34.66 12.05 -17.03
CA LEU A 451 34.74 11.36 -18.32
C LEU A 451 35.02 12.40 -19.42
N PRO A 452 36.10 12.26 -20.20
CA PRO A 452 36.49 13.25 -21.19
C PRO A 452 35.49 13.32 -22.36
N PRO A 453 35.54 14.41 -23.16
CA PRO A 453 34.77 14.49 -24.40
C PRO A 453 34.98 13.25 -25.27
N LEU A 454 33.91 12.74 -25.90
CA LEU A 454 33.95 11.49 -26.67
C LEU A 454 34.92 11.51 -27.85
N ASP A 455 35.26 12.71 -28.35
CA ASP A 455 36.21 12.93 -29.44
C ASP A 455 37.67 13.02 -28.99
N ASP A 456 37.95 13.06 -27.67
CA ASP A 456 39.31 13.10 -27.11
C ASP A 456 39.83 11.70 -26.79
N GLN A 457 40.24 10.96 -27.82
CA GLN A 457 40.76 9.60 -27.69
C GLN A 457 41.96 9.52 -26.73
N HIS A 458 42.84 10.53 -26.71
CA HIS A 458 44.04 10.50 -25.89
C HIS A 458 43.71 10.50 -24.39
N SER A 459 42.76 11.35 -23.99
CA SER A 459 42.30 11.40 -22.60
C SER A 459 41.56 10.13 -22.19
N TRP A 460 40.80 9.50 -23.10
CA TRP A 460 40.17 8.21 -22.83
C TRP A 460 41.17 7.06 -22.68
N ASP A 461 42.23 7.01 -23.50
CA ASP A 461 43.26 5.97 -23.41
C ASP A 461 44.06 6.06 -22.10
N ALA A 462 44.08 7.23 -21.46
CA ALA A 462 44.75 7.49 -20.19
C ALA A 462 43.82 7.42 -18.97
N LEU A 463 42.51 7.17 -19.15
CA LEU A 463 41.53 7.18 -18.06
C LEU A 463 41.65 5.92 -17.19
N GLU A 464 41.85 6.11 -15.89
CA GLU A 464 41.77 5.01 -14.92
C GLU A 464 40.31 4.66 -14.64
N THR A 465 39.96 3.38 -14.79
CA THR A 465 38.58 2.90 -14.65
C THR A 465 38.34 2.35 -13.24
N PRO A 466 37.34 2.84 -12.49
CA PRO A 466 36.99 2.27 -11.19
C PRO A 466 36.29 0.92 -11.37
N GLU A 467 36.61 -0.09 -10.54
CA GLU A 467 35.79 -1.31 -10.47
C GLU A 467 34.34 -0.95 -10.06
N PRO A 468 33.31 -1.61 -10.62
CA PRO A 468 33.31 -2.66 -11.64
C PRO A 468 33.24 -2.16 -13.11
N TRP A 469 33.49 -0.89 -13.37
CA TRP A 469 33.28 -0.24 -14.66
C TRP A 469 34.41 -0.52 -15.65
N SER A 470 34.06 -0.89 -16.88
CA SER A 470 35.02 -0.96 -17.99
C SER A 470 35.08 0.35 -18.78
N LEU A 471 36.17 0.56 -19.53
CA LEU A 471 36.34 1.77 -20.36
C LEU A 471 35.21 1.90 -21.41
N ASP A 472 34.80 0.78 -22.01
CA ASP A 472 33.72 0.75 -22.99
C ASP A 472 32.37 1.11 -22.36
N GLN A 473 32.11 0.62 -21.15
CA GLN A 473 30.90 0.96 -20.39
C GLN A 473 30.87 2.45 -20.03
N LEU A 474 31.99 3.01 -19.57
CA LEU A 474 32.09 4.44 -19.26
C LEU A 474 31.88 5.32 -20.50
N ARG A 475 32.43 4.91 -21.66
CA ARG A 475 32.17 5.59 -22.94
C ARG A 475 30.70 5.53 -23.31
N GLN A 476 30.07 4.36 -23.16
CA GLN A 476 28.65 4.16 -23.46
C GLN A 476 27.77 5.04 -22.56
N VAL A 477 28.03 5.06 -21.26
CA VAL A 477 27.35 5.93 -20.28
C VAL A 477 27.53 7.41 -20.61
N ALA A 478 28.75 7.83 -20.93
CA ALA A 478 29.04 9.23 -21.30
C ALA A 478 28.28 9.63 -22.57
N ALA A 479 28.27 8.77 -23.59
CA ALA A 479 27.56 9.01 -24.83
C ALA A 479 26.04 9.12 -24.62
N PHE A 480 25.44 8.20 -23.88
CA PHE A 480 24.02 8.26 -23.61
C PHE A 480 23.64 9.48 -22.75
N THR A 481 24.49 9.83 -21.78
CA THR A 481 24.32 11.05 -20.97
C THR A 481 24.27 12.31 -21.84
N GLN A 482 25.14 12.41 -22.84
CA GLN A 482 25.13 13.53 -23.80
C GLN A 482 23.86 13.54 -24.64
N ILE A 483 23.50 12.40 -25.23
CA ILE A 483 22.30 12.24 -26.07
C ILE A 483 21.05 12.68 -25.32
N LEU A 484 20.87 12.22 -24.08
CA LEU A 484 19.68 12.55 -23.29
C LEU A 484 19.69 14.03 -22.85
N THR A 485 20.87 14.59 -22.55
CA THR A 485 21.01 16.00 -22.18
C THR A 485 20.73 16.95 -23.36
N GLU A 486 21.02 16.54 -24.59
CA GLU A 486 20.67 17.33 -25.79
C GLU A 486 19.15 17.43 -25.99
N LEU A 487 18.41 16.35 -25.69
CA LEU A 487 16.95 16.35 -25.73
C LEU A 487 16.32 17.06 -24.53
N TYR A 488 16.94 16.90 -23.36
CA TYR A 488 16.46 17.43 -22.09
C TYR A 488 17.62 18.14 -21.37
N PRO A 489 17.80 19.45 -21.57
CA PRO A 489 18.89 20.20 -20.95
C PRO A 489 18.86 20.13 -19.42
N GLY A 490 20.03 20.00 -18.78
CA GLY A 490 20.13 19.93 -17.32
C GLY A 490 19.69 18.58 -16.74
N THR A 491 19.86 17.50 -17.50
CA THR A 491 19.51 16.15 -17.06
C THR A 491 20.62 15.47 -16.26
N TYR A 492 20.20 14.74 -15.25
CA TYR A 492 20.99 13.81 -14.45
C TYR A 492 20.49 12.40 -14.75
N LEU A 493 21.37 11.45 -15.02
CA LEU A 493 21.00 10.06 -15.31
C LEU A 493 21.42 9.18 -14.16
N GLU A 494 20.55 8.27 -13.77
CA GLU A 494 20.76 7.30 -12.70
C GLU A 494 21.09 5.93 -13.28
N TRP A 495 22.17 5.34 -12.76
CA TRP A 495 22.72 4.08 -13.22
C TRP A 495 22.90 3.13 -12.06
N VAL A 496 22.66 1.85 -12.35
CA VAL A 496 22.97 0.74 -11.47
C VAL A 496 23.85 -0.22 -12.25
N HIS A 497 24.98 -0.61 -11.68
CA HIS A 497 25.89 -1.57 -12.31
C HIS A 497 25.76 -2.90 -11.57
N ASP A 498 25.27 -3.90 -12.28
CA ASP A 498 25.29 -5.30 -11.81
C ASP A 498 26.67 -5.91 -12.07
N GLU A 499 26.94 -7.18 -11.75
CA GLU A 499 28.29 -7.74 -11.96
C GLU A 499 28.77 -7.76 -13.43
N GLN A 500 27.91 -7.43 -14.41
CA GLN A 500 28.20 -7.55 -15.84
C GLN A 500 28.08 -6.22 -16.60
N VAL A 501 26.99 -5.46 -16.43
CA VAL A 501 26.67 -4.29 -17.27
C VAL A 501 26.00 -3.16 -16.49
N PRO A 502 26.16 -1.90 -16.95
CA PRO A 502 25.39 -0.79 -16.42
C PRO A 502 23.96 -0.75 -16.97
N HIS A 503 23.01 -0.61 -16.07
CA HIS A 503 21.60 -0.41 -16.35
C HIS A 503 21.22 1.06 -16.15
N PHE A 504 20.55 1.65 -17.13
CA PHE A 504 19.92 2.96 -16.99
C PHE A 504 18.58 2.82 -16.27
N ILE A 505 18.41 3.50 -15.14
CA ILE A 505 17.26 3.32 -14.24
C ILE A 505 16.24 4.46 -14.35
N ASP A 506 16.71 5.70 -14.28
CA ASP A 506 15.86 6.89 -14.33
C ASP A 506 16.70 8.11 -14.70
N TYR A 507 16.04 9.24 -14.95
CA TYR A 507 16.70 10.53 -15.17
C TYR A 507 15.92 11.66 -14.50
N SER A 508 16.57 12.74 -14.08
CA SER A 508 15.90 13.92 -13.51
C SER A 508 16.34 15.18 -14.23
N THR A 509 15.44 16.14 -14.43
CA THR A 509 15.73 17.41 -15.13
C THR A 509 15.63 18.57 -14.16
N THR A 510 16.68 19.39 -14.04
CA THR A 510 16.55 20.67 -13.32
C THR A 510 16.09 21.75 -14.29
N GLU A 511 14.86 22.22 -14.17
CA GLU A 511 14.48 23.46 -14.87
C GLU A 511 15.30 24.62 -14.26
N ASN A 512 16.18 25.23 -15.07
CA ASN A 512 16.91 26.47 -14.76
C ASN A 512 17.95 26.48 -13.61
N SER A 513 18.88 25.51 -13.54
CA SER A 513 20.08 25.66 -12.69
C SER A 513 21.37 25.83 -13.51
N ARG A 514 21.78 27.09 -13.74
CA ARG A 514 23.14 27.43 -14.19
C ARG A 514 24.01 27.73 -12.98
N ALA A 515 24.81 26.76 -12.55
CA ALA A 515 26.19 26.93 -12.06
C ALA A 515 26.68 25.61 -11.43
N SER A 516 27.74 25.01 -11.97
CA SER A 516 28.69 24.25 -11.15
C SER A 516 30.04 24.98 -11.18
N SER A 517 30.63 25.18 -10.00
CA SER A 517 32.01 25.63 -9.89
C SER A 517 32.92 24.40 -9.87
N ARG A 518 34.04 24.44 -10.60
CA ARG A 518 35.09 23.40 -10.68
C ARG A 518 35.83 23.10 -9.37
N THR A 519 35.40 23.66 -8.24
CA THR A 519 35.97 23.42 -6.92
C THR A 519 34.91 22.68 -6.11
N GLY A 520 35.15 21.41 -5.78
CA GLY A 520 34.22 20.47 -5.12
C GLY A 520 33.80 20.84 -3.68
N SER A 521 33.45 22.11 -3.47
CA SER A 521 32.93 22.67 -2.22
C SER A 521 31.56 23.34 -2.41
N THR A 522 30.97 23.35 -3.62
CA THR A 522 29.68 24.02 -3.87
C THR A 522 28.64 23.04 -4.38
N LEU A 523 27.67 22.68 -3.53
CA LEU A 523 26.53 21.85 -3.91
C LEU A 523 25.47 22.68 -4.64
N SER A 524 25.13 23.86 -4.09
CA SER A 524 24.20 24.81 -4.70
C SER A 524 24.78 26.22 -4.57
N GLY A 525 24.89 26.93 -5.70
CA GLY A 525 25.49 28.25 -5.76
C GLY A 525 24.67 29.32 -5.05
N GLY A 526 25.31 30.46 -4.77
CA GLY A 526 24.66 31.61 -4.12
C GLY A 526 25.34 32.01 -2.82
N ALA A 527 24.72 32.97 -2.14
CA ALA A 527 25.20 33.52 -0.88
C ALA A 527 24.09 33.60 0.16
N ALA A 528 24.37 33.15 1.37
CA ALA A 528 23.45 33.15 2.49
C ALA A 528 24.15 33.58 3.77
N ARG A 529 23.39 34.16 4.70
CA ARG A 529 23.85 34.46 6.05
C ARG A 529 22.76 34.11 7.05
N GLY A 530 23.16 33.56 8.19
CA GLY A 530 22.24 33.20 9.25
C GLY A 530 22.95 32.63 10.46
N PRO A 531 22.25 32.49 11.60
CA PRO A 531 22.77 31.74 12.73
C PRO A 531 23.07 30.30 12.29
N LEU A 532 24.19 29.75 12.75
CA LEU A 532 24.55 28.37 12.54
C LEU A 532 23.66 27.50 13.43
N LEU A 533 23.03 26.50 12.81
CA LEU A 533 22.30 25.43 13.48
C LEU A 533 22.99 24.11 13.16
N VAL A 534 23.66 23.53 14.13
CA VAL A 534 24.39 22.27 14.00
C VAL A 534 23.44 21.12 14.32
N LEU A 535 23.24 20.25 13.34
CA LEU A 535 22.52 19.00 13.53
C LEU A 535 23.52 17.90 13.86
N PRO A 536 23.35 17.17 14.98
CA PRO A 536 24.19 16.02 15.25
C PRO A 536 23.94 14.95 14.19
N ASP A 537 25.01 14.26 13.78
CA ASP A 537 24.85 13.05 12.97
C ASP A 537 24.29 11.95 13.87
N ASP A 538 22.98 11.74 13.77
CA ASP A 538 22.27 10.77 14.59
C ASP A 538 21.60 9.68 13.73
N ALA A 539 21.35 8.54 14.38
CA ALA A 539 20.68 7.43 13.74
C ALA A 539 19.25 7.78 13.26
N ALA A 540 18.67 8.90 13.72
CA ALA A 540 17.34 9.34 13.34
C ALA A 540 17.34 9.96 11.93
N LEU A 541 18.26 10.87 11.60
CA LEU A 541 18.40 11.45 10.25
C LEU A 541 18.69 10.38 9.19
N THR A 542 19.54 9.41 9.53
CA THR A 542 19.83 8.25 8.68
C THR A 542 18.57 7.40 8.48
N ARG A 543 17.85 7.04 9.55
CA ARG A 543 16.62 6.24 9.47
C ARG A 543 15.53 6.94 8.66
N LEU A 544 15.35 8.24 8.89
CA LEU A 544 14.40 9.09 8.17
C LEU A 544 14.70 9.18 6.67
N SER A 545 15.98 9.11 6.29
CA SER A 545 16.42 9.14 4.89
C SER A 545 16.36 7.77 4.23
N ILE A 546 16.26 6.69 5.01
CA ILE A 546 16.10 5.31 4.53
C ILE A 546 14.62 4.94 4.35
N ALA A 547 13.72 5.54 5.12
CA ALA A 547 12.28 5.34 4.99
C ALA A 547 11.81 5.73 3.56
N PRO A 548 10.90 4.97 2.93
CA PRO A 548 10.35 5.34 1.63
C PRO A 548 9.71 6.73 1.74
N ILE A 549 10.03 7.60 0.79
CA ILE A 549 9.66 9.02 0.80
C ILE A 549 8.14 9.14 0.93
N VAL A 550 7.71 9.62 2.09
CA VAL A 550 6.30 9.79 2.47
C VAL A 550 5.64 10.79 1.53
N SER A 551 4.57 10.33 0.88
CA SER A 551 3.66 11.14 0.06
C SER A 551 3.21 12.39 0.81
N ILE A 552 3.28 13.53 0.11
CA ILE A 552 2.70 14.80 0.53
C ILE A 552 1.19 14.58 0.53
N MET A 553 0.58 14.42 1.72
CA MET A 553 -0.81 14.74 2.09
C MET A 553 -1.25 13.83 3.25
N GLY A 554 -1.26 14.37 4.48
CA GLY A 554 -1.87 13.72 5.65
C GLY A 554 -1.17 14.09 6.96
N ASP A 555 -1.85 14.85 7.80
CA ASP A 555 -1.37 15.33 9.10
C ASP A 555 -1.31 14.24 10.20
N ALA A 556 -0.34 14.45 11.09
CA ALA A 556 -0.26 14.12 12.52
C ALA A 556 0.18 12.72 13.05
N ASP A 557 1.19 12.82 13.92
CA ASP A 557 1.61 11.93 15.02
C ASP A 557 2.51 10.71 14.72
N VAL A 558 3.76 11.00 14.34
CA VAL A 558 4.86 10.04 14.12
C VAL A 558 6.09 10.53 14.89
N PRO A 559 6.89 9.68 15.55
CA PRO A 559 8.18 10.11 16.12
C PRO A 559 9.07 10.82 15.10
N GLU A 560 9.06 10.35 13.85
CA GLU A 560 9.72 10.92 12.68
C GLU A 560 9.21 12.33 12.33
N SER A 561 7.88 12.51 12.28
CA SER A 561 7.23 13.83 12.12
C SER A 561 7.48 14.73 13.32
N ARG A 562 7.62 14.19 14.53
CA ARG A 562 7.98 14.94 15.75
C ARG A 562 9.42 15.43 15.71
N TYR A 563 10.34 14.65 15.13
CA TYR A 563 11.73 15.09 14.93
C TYR A 563 11.81 16.26 13.96
N ILE A 564 11.17 16.14 12.78
CA ILE A 564 11.14 17.24 11.80
C ILE A 564 10.33 18.44 12.31
N ALA A 565 9.17 18.22 12.95
CA ALA A 565 8.40 19.29 13.57
C ALA A 565 9.19 19.99 14.67
N GLY A 566 9.89 19.25 15.52
CA GLY A 566 10.78 19.81 16.54
C GLY A 566 11.95 20.59 15.94
N LEU A 567 12.51 20.15 14.81
CA LEU A 567 13.50 20.92 14.05
C LEU A 567 12.91 22.21 13.48
N LEU A 568 11.71 22.16 12.89
CA LEU A 568 11.02 23.33 12.38
C LEU A 568 10.67 24.33 13.49
N GLU A 569 10.26 23.85 14.67
CA GLU A 569 10.04 24.68 15.86
C GLU A 569 11.34 25.35 16.33
N ARG A 570 12.46 24.61 16.37
CA ARG A 570 13.79 25.18 16.69
C ARG A 570 14.20 26.25 15.67
N ILE A 571 13.97 26.00 14.38
CA ILE A 571 14.26 26.95 13.30
C ILE A 571 13.40 28.21 13.44
N ALA A 572 12.10 28.04 13.72
CA ALA A 572 11.16 29.15 13.90
C ALA A 572 11.47 29.99 15.15
N ALA A 573 12.13 29.42 16.17
CA ALA A 573 12.58 30.15 17.36
C ALA A 573 13.82 31.03 17.12
N LEU A 574 14.52 30.88 15.99
CA LEU A 574 15.67 31.70 15.65
C LEU A 574 15.23 33.05 15.02
N PRO A 575 15.99 34.14 15.26
CA PRO A 575 15.60 35.48 14.81
C PRO A 575 15.63 35.65 13.29
N THR A 576 16.39 34.81 12.59
CA THR A 576 16.48 34.77 11.14
C THR A 576 16.68 33.32 10.70
N PRO A 577 16.29 32.95 9.47
CA PRO A 577 16.53 31.61 8.93
C PRO A 577 17.99 31.19 9.10
N PRO A 578 18.26 30.01 9.68
CA PRO A 578 19.62 29.56 9.97
C PRO A 578 20.35 29.06 8.73
N ILE A 579 21.67 28.96 8.84
CA ILE A 579 22.45 28.05 8.00
C ILE A 579 22.58 26.73 8.76
N VAL A 580 22.07 25.65 8.16
CA VAL A 580 22.09 24.32 8.77
C VAL A 580 23.41 23.63 8.46
N TYR A 581 24.10 23.15 9.48
CA TYR A 581 25.21 22.22 9.34
C TYR A 581 24.77 20.80 9.63
N ALA A 582 25.13 19.86 8.76
CA ALA A 582 24.95 18.42 8.97
C ALA A 582 26.13 17.64 8.38
N ASP A 583 26.38 16.42 8.85
CA ASP A 583 27.51 15.66 8.34
C ASP A 583 27.33 15.26 6.86
N ARG A 584 26.08 14.97 6.45
CA ARG A 584 25.73 14.51 5.10
C ARG A 584 24.47 15.19 4.55
N PRO A 585 24.29 15.26 3.22
CA PRO A 585 23.11 15.82 2.58
C PRO A 585 21.92 14.85 2.60
N TYR A 586 21.47 14.50 3.81
CA TYR A 586 20.33 13.61 4.04
C TYR A 586 19.07 14.09 3.32
N VAL A 587 18.46 13.26 2.48
CA VAL A 587 17.29 13.66 1.65
C VAL A 587 16.12 14.22 2.47
N ILE A 588 15.95 13.78 3.72
CA ILE A 588 14.90 14.29 4.61
C ILE A 588 15.04 15.80 4.88
N LEU A 589 16.25 16.37 4.79
CA LEU A 589 16.51 17.80 5.01
C LEU A 589 15.88 18.69 3.91
N SER A 590 15.42 18.11 2.81
CA SER A 590 14.59 18.82 1.81
C SER A 590 13.34 19.44 2.43
N ARG A 591 12.82 18.86 3.52
CA ARG A 591 11.68 19.41 4.29
C ARG A 591 11.97 20.76 4.95
N LEU A 592 13.24 21.15 5.05
CA LEU A 592 13.65 22.44 5.64
C LEU A 592 13.78 23.54 4.57
N ILE A 593 13.66 23.20 3.29
CA ILE A 593 13.65 24.19 2.19
C ILE A 593 12.51 25.19 2.43
N GLY A 594 12.80 26.48 2.27
CA GLY A 594 11.88 27.57 2.60
C GLY A 594 11.89 28.01 4.06
N HIS A 595 12.50 27.24 4.97
CA HIS A 595 12.64 27.58 6.39
C HIS A 595 14.06 27.98 6.80
N VAL A 596 15.06 27.69 5.96
CA VAL A 596 16.48 27.93 6.24
C VAL A 596 17.10 28.86 5.19
N ALA A 597 18.19 29.53 5.56
CA ALA A 597 18.94 30.41 4.67
C ALA A 597 19.90 29.64 3.75
N GLY A 598 20.39 28.47 4.18
CA GLY A 598 21.33 27.66 3.41
C GLY A 598 21.84 26.45 4.19
N PHE A 599 22.71 25.66 3.55
CA PHE A 599 23.29 24.45 4.14
C PHE A 599 24.81 24.41 4.05
N VAL A 600 25.43 23.73 5.01
CA VAL A 600 26.84 23.33 4.99
C VAL A 600 26.90 21.85 5.35
N PHE A 601 27.61 21.07 4.56
CA PHE A 601 27.80 19.65 4.84
C PHE A 601 29.27 19.30 5.06
N ALA A 602 29.55 18.35 5.97
CA ALA A 602 30.92 17.86 6.17
C ALA A 602 31.43 17.11 4.93
N GLY A 603 30.55 16.32 4.31
CA GLY A 603 30.77 15.62 3.05
C GLY A 603 29.44 15.39 2.33
N GLY A 604 29.48 15.04 1.04
CA GLY A 604 28.26 14.79 0.29
C GLY A 604 28.47 14.67 -1.21
N SER A 605 27.48 14.07 -1.86
CA SER A 605 27.37 13.91 -3.31
C SER A 605 26.83 15.19 -3.95
N ASP A 606 27.50 15.72 -4.98
CA ASP A 606 26.98 16.84 -5.78
C ASP A 606 25.72 16.42 -6.55
N LEU A 607 25.54 15.14 -6.84
CA LEU A 607 24.46 14.62 -7.66
C LEU A 607 23.34 13.92 -6.86
N CYS A 608 23.35 13.98 -5.52
CA CYS A 608 22.26 13.44 -4.71
C CYS A 608 20.95 14.26 -4.82
N HIS A 609 19.81 13.65 -4.44
CA HIS A 609 18.51 14.32 -4.55
C HIS A 609 18.44 15.63 -3.79
N LEU A 610 19.00 15.71 -2.57
CA LEU A 610 18.97 16.96 -1.82
C LEU A 610 19.74 18.05 -2.57
N ALA A 611 20.93 17.76 -3.10
CA ALA A 611 21.72 18.74 -3.86
C ALA A 611 20.98 19.22 -5.12
N ILE A 612 20.22 18.35 -5.78
CA ILE A 612 19.36 18.70 -6.93
C ILE A 612 18.26 19.67 -6.49
N LEU A 613 17.48 19.32 -5.46
CA LEU A 613 16.39 20.16 -4.94
C LEU A 613 16.88 21.54 -4.49
N LEU A 614 18.03 21.59 -3.80
CA LEU A 614 18.62 22.86 -3.35
C LEU A 614 19.00 23.79 -4.51
N ARG A 615 19.34 23.26 -5.69
CA ARG A 615 19.62 24.06 -6.90
C ARG A 615 18.33 24.60 -7.53
N GLU A 616 17.28 23.78 -7.56
CA GLU A 616 15.96 24.15 -8.07
C GLU A 616 15.33 25.26 -7.23
N ASP A 617 15.42 25.14 -5.91
CA ASP A 617 14.91 26.14 -4.96
C ASP A 617 15.88 27.29 -4.68
N HIS A 618 17.03 27.33 -5.36
CA HIS A 618 18.08 28.35 -5.21
C HIS A 618 18.56 28.57 -3.77
N VAL A 619 18.63 27.49 -2.98
CA VAL A 619 19.11 27.51 -1.60
C VAL A 619 20.63 27.27 -1.59
N PRO A 620 21.46 28.23 -1.13
CA PRO A 620 22.91 28.07 -1.13
C PRO A 620 23.38 26.91 -0.26
N ALA A 621 24.25 26.06 -0.80
CA ALA A 621 24.77 24.89 -0.10
C ALA A 621 26.21 24.56 -0.48
N ILE A 622 27.04 24.24 0.52
CA ILE A 622 28.47 23.97 0.33
C ILE A 622 28.93 22.73 1.11
N VAL A 623 30.03 22.13 0.67
CA VAL A 623 30.78 21.11 1.44
C VAL A 623 31.96 21.78 2.12
N ALA A 624 31.95 21.81 3.47
CA ALA A 624 33.02 22.38 4.28
C ALA A 624 32.99 21.81 5.72
N ASN A 625 34.18 21.59 6.29
CA ASN A 625 34.30 21.20 7.69
C ASN A 625 34.09 22.39 8.63
N LEU A 626 33.42 22.16 9.77
CA LEU A 626 33.37 23.14 10.85
C LEU A 626 34.70 23.17 11.62
N PRO A 627 35.23 24.36 11.96
CA PRO A 627 36.31 24.49 12.93
C PRO A 627 35.87 23.99 14.31
N GLY A 628 36.75 23.36 15.07
CA GLY A 628 36.41 22.67 16.33
C GLY A 628 35.79 23.51 17.47
N GLU A 629 35.79 24.84 17.36
CA GLU A 629 35.14 25.75 18.33
C GLU A 629 33.78 26.28 17.84
N ALA A 630 33.37 25.95 16.60
CA ALA A 630 32.12 26.43 16.01
C ALA A 630 30.92 25.58 16.45
N GLY A 631 29.84 26.24 16.83
CA GLY A 631 28.62 25.59 17.29
C GLY A 631 27.40 26.51 17.20
N ASP A 632 26.25 26.03 17.68
CA ASP A 632 24.98 26.75 17.65
C ASP A 632 25.12 28.22 18.08
N GLY A 633 24.54 29.13 17.28
CA GLY A 633 24.54 30.57 17.56
C GLY A 633 25.72 31.36 16.98
N HIS A 634 26.72 30.72 16.37
CA HIS A 634 27.69 31.42 15.52
C HIS A 634 26.99 32.04 14.31
N LEU A 635 27.49 33.17 13.79
CA LEU A 635 26.99 33.70 12.52
C LEU A 635 27.76 33.03 11.39
N ALA A 636 27.06 32.25 10.57
CA ALA A 636 27.59 31.65 9.36
C ALA A 636 27.27 32.54 8.15
N ILE A 637 28.23 32.59 7.21
CA ILE A 637 28.08 33.21 5.91
C ILE A 637 28.61 32.22 4.89
N VAL A 638 27.72 31.77 4.01
CA VAL A 638 28.05 30.95 2.84
C VAL A 638 28.16 31.90 1.65
N ASP A 639 29.26 31.86 0.92
CA ASP A 639 29.45 32.62 -0.32
C ASP A 639 30.19 31.75 -1.34
N ASN A 640 29.44 31.24 -2.33
CA ASN A 640 29.97 30.55 -3.52
C ASN A 640 31.15 29.60 -3.23
N GLY A 641 30.91 28.62 -2.35
CA GLY A 641 31.88 27.58 -2.04
C GLY A 641 32.78 27.86 -0.82
N ARG A 642 32.55 28.96 -0.08
CA ARG A 642 33.28 29.28 1.15
C ARG A 642 32.37 29.47 2.35
N LEU A 643 32.81 28.93 3.48
CA LEU A 643 32.22 29.18 4.80
C LEU A 643 33.03 30.24 5.55
N HIS A 644 32.36 31.28 6.01
CA HIS A 644 32.90 32.23 6.97
C HIS A 644 32.08 32.18 8.26
N LEU A 645 32.77 32.02 9.39
CA LEU A 645 32.15 32.00 10.71
C LEU A 645 32.56 33.23 11.49
N ARG A 646 31.60 33.86 12.18
CA ARG A 646 31.86 34.90 13.17
C ARG A 646 31.35 34.44 14.53
N ALA A 647 32.08 34.82 15.57
CA ALA A 647 31.70 34.54 16.95
C ALA A 647 30.26 35.00 17.22
N PRO A 648 29.54 34.35 18.15
CA PRO A 648 28.18 34.73 18.51
C PRO A 648 28.16 36.21 18.89
N VAL A 649 27.27 36.99 18.28
CA VAL A 649 27.04 38.36 18.74
C VAL A 649 26.42 38.23 20.13
N GLN A 650 27.14 38.62 21.18
CA GLN A 650 26.52 38.83 22.49
C GLN A 650 25.42 39.87 22.29
N ILE A 651 24.16 39.45 22.42
CA ILE A 651 22.99 40.32 22.43
C ILE A 651 23.00 41.14 23.71
#